data_AF-A0A936PTF3-F1
#
_entry.id   AF-A0A936PTF3-F1
#
_cell.length_a   1.000
_cell.length_b   1.000
_cell.length_c   1.000
_cell.angle_alpha   90.00
_cell.angle_beta   90.00
_cell.angle_gamma   90.00
#
_symmetry.space_group_name_H-M   'P 1'
#
loop_
_entity.id
_entity.type
_entity.pdbx_description
1 polymer ?
#
loop_
_entity_poly.entity_id
_entity_poly.type
_entity_poly.pdbx_seq_one_letter_code
_entity_poly.pdbx_strand_id
1 'polypeptide(L)'
;MSIHRLSLLDTYKVRWDAPTVVRDVVQNFFDAAGSLDQVRIEVDKKKKTVRIEGPTVFALDLLRYLGGTTKSASDLRSAGGFGEGFKICALVLLRDFGVGMEAGAGDWRIRPFLDEVHYEGGILGRELCYAAEHVEPPFPGSTLSLTGVPNRLARRFEQAAELFHDPKNPRLQKPFFVDEGLGIGLYHSPEQNKGEVYYRRQIRSRLSFKHGAALSVAYDDRLTDLDADRDRRHIATTGPILHRLCLRLPDEVLLRLLDHLRRYWAGGNSLLRAAVHAAAERGLKLTTLPKRWLANAPQALRFQERAKRKGFKIALAAFAELGLPSLITHFGAAVVPRPPTEGEQRRIAILAELYHRLTGHAAPRIPLEVQEEPLVNGYGRYNGVFSAPSLAGDFAVGAAAGLAVLACVRGAGKENNGDRLTELIEGALAQSDALDDLRARWEAAELAQTAPEDRLLEVFDDEKHDHPVVQVAVFSVPGLPIDPLLAAIREAARRERVAFRLTLVPILDLHHAHLAACRGLPTVRIHHRDVLTEGAAPRTAFLRRHFAGAAWPTAEALQPPLRQAWIAAFDYRRGRRRRWADQPAWALKGEKAELAYRRRHDTEALARDQQESNIRAAVEARLGARSPGVELLMQQVKRGLEARPAATWPEHLPALLDVWTAPIQAFEAAIVPFTPPPASGGSGAQPLFLMARAIETLAAGASLDDALAELSRGGAAFLTVCAEATDLPIRSDDARSVRGCAQQSFGRAWLASPEPATALACAREVVAEGIRLSGSWQPPPQAEGQRNGFGEALTRHIGAYQPTFIERAFAAVERITPRVRSAMEAARAQGADERGAEEAGFQACAAALHEEADPRGVRLTIVLDAQLRR
;
A
#
# COMPACT_ATOMS: atom_id res chain seq x y z
N MET A 1 -14.94 -7.75 55.83
CA MET A 1 -14.63 -7.88 54.39
C MET A 1 -15.81 -7.33 53.60
N SER A 2 -15.60 -6.35 52.72
CA SER A 2 -16.62 -5.76 51.84
C SER A 2 -16.38 -6.17 50.40
N ILE A 3 -17.45 -6.45 49.64
CA ILE A 3 -17.33 -6.77 48.20
C ILE A 3 -17.62 -5.51 47.38
N HIS A 4 -16.72 -5.17 46.47
CA HIS A 4 -16.89 -4.09 45.51
C HIS A 4 -16.98 -4.64 44.08
N ARG A 5 -18.13 -4.44 43.45
CA ARG A 5 -18.41 -4.77 42.05
C ARG A 5 -17.96 -3.62 41.14
N LEU A 6 -17.27 -3.93 40.04
CA LEU A 6 -16.61 -2.93 39.19
C LEU A 6 -17.27 -2.73 37.82
N SER A 7 -18.39 -3.41 37.57
CA SER A 7 -19.13 -3.40 36.32
C SER A 7 -18.28 -3.77 35.10
N LEU A 8 -17.27 -4.63 35.29
CA LEU A 8 -16.34 -5.06 34.25
C LEU A 8 -16.44 -6.57 34.05
N LEU A 9 -17.14 -7.00 32.99
CA LEU A 9 -17.33 -8.40 32.66
C LEU A 9 -16.07 -9.01 32.02
N ASP A 10 -15.87 -10.31 32.21
CA ASP A 10 -14.78 -11.09 31.62
C ASP A 10 -14.88 -11.24 30.09
N THR A 11 -16.06 -10.96 29.53
CA THR A 11 -16.30 -10.78 28.09
C THR A 11 -15.66 -9.49 27.53
N TYR A 12 -15.15 -8.59 28.38
CA TYR A 12 -14.46 -7.38 27.94
C TYR A 12 -13.27 -7.72 27.02
N LYS A 13 -13.29 -7.16 25.81
CA LYS A 13 -12.49 -7.62 24.65
C LYS A 13 -10.98 -7.38 24.76
N VAL A 14 -10.48 -6.77 25.84
CA VAL A 14 -9.03 -6.59 26.02
C VAL A 14 -8.36 -7.95 26.12
N ARG A 15 -7.26 -8.12 25.39
CA ARG A 15 -6.35 -9.26 25.44
C ARG A 15 -4.94 -8.71 25.45
N TRP A 16 -4.18 -9.02 26.49
CA TRP A 16 -2.79 -8.57 26.65
C TRP A 16 -1.85 -9.78 26.68
N ASP A 17 -0.70 -9.62 26.03
CA ASP A 17 0.35 -10.61 26.14
C ASP A 17 1.13 -10.45 27.45
N ALA A 18 2.00 -11.42 27.75
CA ALA A 18 2.78 -11.43 28.99
C ALA A 18 3.64 -10.16 29.19
N PRO A 19 4.36 -9.64 28.17
CA PRO A 19 5.07 -8.36 28.28
C PRO A 19 4.15 -7.17 28.64
N THR A 20 2.98 -7.07 27.99
CA THR A 20 2.04 -5.96 28.22
C THR A 20 1.50 -5.98 29.64
N VAL A 21 1.02 -7.14 30.12
CA VAL A 21 0.47 -7.23 31.48
C VAL A 21 1.55 -6.98 32.54
N VAL A 22 2.78 -7.47 32.35
CA VAL A 22 3.89 -7.19 33.29
C VAL A 22 4.25 -5.71 33.30
N ARG A 23 4.35 -5.08 32.13
CA ARG A 23 4.61 -3.64 32.02
C ARG A 23 3.54 -2.86 32.78
N ASP A 24 2.26 -3.10 32.53
CA ASP A 24 1.17 -2.33 33.13
C ASP A 24 1.02 -2.59 34.64
N VAL A 25 1.35 -3.80 35.12
CA VAL A 25 1.43 -4.10 36.56
C VAL A 25 2.55 -3.28 37.23
N VAL A 26 3.77 -3.35 36.69
CA VAL A 26 4.95 -2.67 37.28
C VAL A 26 4.87 -1.17 37.09
N GLN A 27 4.23 -0.69 36.02
CA GLN A 27 4.05 0.72 35.72
C GLN A 27 3.42 1.50 36.88
N ASN A 28 2.41 0.94 37.56
CA ASN A 28 1.75 1.69 38.64
C ASN A 28 2.71 1.99 39.78
N PHE A 29 3.60 1.05 40.11
CA PHE A 29 4.66 1.24 41.11
C PHE A 29 5.75 2.18 40.59
N PHE A 30 6.16 2.01 39.33
CA PHE A 30 7.20 2.83 38.71
C PHE A 30 6.79 4.31 38.56
N ASP A 31 5.59 4.58 38.04
CA ASP A 31 5.07 5.94 37.89
C ASP A 31 4.93 6.63 39.26
N ALA A 32 4.59 5.87 40.32
CA ALA A 32 4.41 6.41 41.67
C ALA A 32 5.73 6.63 42.42
N ALA A 33 6.72 5.77 42.21
CA ALA A 33 8.03 5.86 42.83
C ALA A 33 9.00 6.77 42.07
N GLY A 34 8.76 6.99 40.77
CA GLY A 34 9.61 7.78 39.88
C GLY A 34 10.86 7.06 39.38
N SER A 35 11.29 5.96 39.99
CA SER A 35 12.43 5.13 39.59
C SER A 35 12.20 3.66 39.96
N LEU A 36 12.79 2.73 39.18
CA LEU A 36 12.76 1.30 39.52
C LEU A 36 13.60 0.95 40.76
N ASP A 37 14.51 1.82 41.20
CA ASP A 37 15.32 1.61 42.41
C ASP A 37 14.50 1.47 43.69
N GLN A 38 13.31 2.07 43.68
CA GLN A 38 12.38 2.09 44.81
C GLN A 38 11.29 1.02 44.65
N VAL A 39 11.32 0.22 43.58
CA VAL A 39 10.34 -0.84 43.30
C VAL A 39 11.02 -2.19 43.48
N ARG A 40 10.61 -2.94 44.51
CA ARG A 40 11.14 -4.28 44.78
C ARG A 40 10.28 -5.32 44.08
N ILE A 41 10.88 -6.12 43.19
CA ILE A 41 10.23 -7.22 42.48
C ILE A 41 10.91 -8.53 42.88
N GLU A 42 10.21 -9.37 43.64
CA GLU A 42 10.67 -10.69 44.07
C GLU A 42 9.92 -11.77 43.28
N VAL A 43 10.67 -12.67 42.63
CA VAL A 43 10.10 -13.76 41.83
C VAL A 43 10.55 -15.10 42.40
N ASP A 44 9.61 -15.94 42.82
CA ASP A 44 9.86 -17.32 43.22
C ASP A 44 9.16 -18.27 42.23
N LYS A 45 9.94 -18.79 41.28
CA LYS A 45 9.45 -19.72 40.25
C LYS A 45 9.04 -21.08 40.83
N LYS A 46 9.62 -21.51 41.96
CA LYS A 46 9.28 -22.79 42.60
C LYS A 46 7.91 -22.69 43.27
N LYS A 47 7.68 -21.62 44.02
CA LYS A 47 6.38 -21.33 44.65
C LYS A 47 5.35 -20.75 43.67
N LYS A 48 5.76 -20.40 42.45
CA LYS A 48 4.93 -19.74 41.43
C LYS A 48 4.33 -18.43 41.95
N THR A 49 5.16 -17.65 42.64
CA THR A 49 4.75 -16.37 43.25
C THR A 49 5.59 -15.21 42.73
N VAL A 50 4.96 -14.05 42.61
CA VAL A 50 5.64 -12.78 42.36
C VAL A 50 5.15 -11.79 43.40
N ARG A 51 6.06 -11.06 44.04
CA ARG A 51 5.75 -10.01 44.99
C ARG A 51 6.37 -8.70 44.51
N ILE A 52 5.57 -7.64 44.47
CA ILE A 52 5.98 -6.30 44.06
C ILE A 52 5.67 -5.34 45.21
N GLU A 53 6.61 -4.49 45.55
CA GLU A 53 6.45 -3.48 46.59
C GLU A 53 7.00 -2.13 46.13
N GLY A 54 6.36 -1.06 46.59
CA GLY A 54 6.81 0.30 46.36
C GLY A 54 6.45 1.23 47.53
N PRO A 55 7.04 2.43 47.59
CA PRO A 55 6.92 3.32 48.75
C PRO A 55 5.58 4.04 48.83
N THR A 56 4.83 4.13 47.72
CA THR A 56 3.60 4.92 47.66
C THR A 56 2.42 4.18 48.26
N VAL A 57 1.62 4.88 49.06
CA VAL A 57 0.31 4.41 49.54
C VAL A 57 -0.78 4.87 48.56
N PHE A 58 -1.47 3.91 47.93
CA PHE A 58 -2.56 4.19 47.00
C PHE A 58 -3.91 4.35 47.72
N ALA A 59 -4.79 5.19 47.17
CA ALA A 59 -6.15 5.34 47.68
C ALA A 59 -7.08 4.25 47.13
N LEU A 60 -7.73 3.49 48.01
CA LEU A 60 -8.67 2.43 47.65
C LEU A 60 -9.84 2.95 46.78
N ASP A 61 -10.34 4.14 47.07
CA ASP A 61 -11.51 4.69 46.39
C ASP A 61 -11.29 4.88 44.88
N LEU A 62 -10.07 5.21 44.45
CA LEU A 62 -9.75 5.35 43.03
C LEU A 62 -9.77 4.01 42.28
N LEU A 63 -9.59 2.90 43.00
CA LEU A 63 -9.70 1.57 42.42
C LEU A 63 -11.16 1.17 42.17
N ARG A 64 -12.14 1.85 42.77
CA ARG A 64 -13.58 1.56 42.59
C ARG A 64 -14.13 2.11 41.27
N TYR A 65 -13.62 3.25 40.80
CA TYR A 65 -14.16 3.95 39.62
C TYR A 65 -13.34 3.69 38.36
N LEU A 66 -13.99 3.33 37.24
CA LEU A 66 -13.38 3.46 35.91
C LEU A 66 -13.11 4.95 35.64
N GLY A 67 -11.92 5.28 35.14
CA GLY A 67 -11.49 6.68 35.01
C GLY A 67 -10.82 7.28 36.25
N GLY A 68 -10.83 6.60 37.40
CA GLY A 68 -10.25 7.11 38.65
C GLY A 68 -8.72 7.21 38.60
N THR A 69 -8.18 8.43 38.45
CA THR A 69 -6.73 8.69 38.36
C THR A 69 -6.32 9.89 39.21
N THR A 70 -5.19 9.79 39.91
CA THR A 70 -4.52 10.94 40.55
C THR A 70 -3.58 11.68 39.59
N LYS A 71 -3.30 11.11 38.42
CA LYS A 71 -2.38 11.67 37.45
C LYS A 71 -3.05 12.86 36.77
N SER A 72 -2.65 14.06 37.16
CA SER A 72 -3.15 15.32 36.61
C SER A 72 -2.67 15.51 35.17
N ALA A 73 -3.34 16.39 34.42
CA ALA A 73 -2.87 16.82 33.11
C ALA A 73 -1.48 17.49 33.13
N SER A 74 -0.99 17.91 34.31
CA SER A 74 0.31 18.55 34.50
C SER A 74 1.49 17.57 34.61
N ASP A 75 1.26 16.29 34.91
CA ASP A 75 2.34 15.27 34.87
C ASP A 75 2.50 14.74 33.45
N LEU A 76 3.17 15.55 32.62
CA LEU A 76 3.40 15.30 31.20
C LEU A 76 4.29 14.07 30.94
N ARG A 77 4.98 13.51 31.95
CA ARG A 77 5.90 12.38 31.78
C ARG A 77 5.35 11.04 32.29
N SER A 78 4.31 11.06 33.12
CA SER A 78 3.65 9.83 33.61
C SER A 78 3.10 8.94 32.48
N ALA A 79 3.40 7.65 32.47
CA ALA A 79 2.95 6.81 31.37
C ALA A 79 1.43 6.57 31.36
N GLY A 80 0.79 6.63 32.54
CA GLY A 80 -0.64 6.35 32.76
C GLY A 80 -1.48 7.62 32.87
N GLY A 81 -2.80 7.50 32.61
CA GLY A 81 -3.72 8.64 32.71
C GLY A 81 -5.21 8.31 32.67
N PHE A 82 -5.58 7.05 32.49
CA PHE A 82 -6.99 6.64 32.30
C PHE A 82 -7.63 6.04 33.55
N GLY A 83 -6.89 5.75 34.62
CA GLY A 83 -7.48 5.20 35.86
C GLY A 83 -7.99 3.74 35.79
N GLU A 84 -7.69 3.04 34.69
CA GLU A 84 -8.18 1.68 34.43
C GLU A 84 -7.10 0.59 34.54
N GLY A 85 -5.81 0.94 34.40
CA GLY A 85 -4.73 -0.02 34.15
C GLY A 85 -4.67 -1.17 35.15
N PHE A 86 -4.80 -0.89 36.45
CA PHE A 86 -4.81 -1.92 37.50
C PHE A 86 -6.00 -2.90 37.36
N LYS A 87 -7.20 -2.38 37.08
CA LYS A 87 -8.42 -3.20 36.94
C LYS A 87 -8.30 -4.15 35.75
N ILE A 88 -7.78 -3.63 34.63
CA ILE A 88 -7.54 -4.44 33.43
C ILE A 88 -6.43 -5.48 33.68
N CYS A 89 -5.36 -5.13 34.41
CA CYS A 89 -4.36 -6.11 34.84
C CYS A 89 -4.99 -7.24 35.66
N ALA A 90 -5.81 -6.91 36.66
CA ALA A 90 -6.49 -7.90 37.49
C ALA A 90 -7.39 -8.81 36.64
N LEU A 91 -8.18 -8.24 35.73
CA LEU A 91 -9.03 -9.00 34.82
C LEU A 91 -8.22 -9.97 33.96
N VAL A 92 -7.17 -9.48 33.29
CA VAL A 92 -6.33 -10.29 32.40
C VAL A 92 -5.60 -11.38 33.16
N LEU A 93 -5.03 -11.07 34.33
CA LEU A 93 -4.32 -12.06 35.15
C LEU A 93 -5.24 -13.20 35.58
N LEU A 94 -6.44 -12.88 36.07
CA LEU A 94 -7.43 -13.88 36.48
C LEU A 94 -7.95 -14.69 35.28
N ARG A 95 -8.43 -14.00 34.23
CA ARG A 95 -9.13 -14.62 33.11
C ARG A 95 -8.21 -15.34 32.14
N ASP A 96 -7.09 -14.73 31.75
CA ASP A 96 -6.24 -15.21 30.65
C ASP A 96 -5.03 -16.02 31.14
N PHE A 97 -4.58 -15.78 32.38
CA PHE A 97 -3.40 -16.44 32.95
C PHE A 97 -3.71 -17.36 34.13
N GLY A 98 -4.93 -17.31 34.70
CA GLY A 98 -5.30 -18.10 35.88
C GLY A 98 -4.49 -17.71 37.12
N VAL A 99 -4.03 -16.46 37.21
CA VAL A 99 -3.15 -15.96 38.27
C VAL A 99 -3.99 -15.28 39.34
N GLY A 100 -3.86 -15.77 40.58
CA GLY A 100 -4.45 -15.12 41.74
C GLY A 100 -3.70 -13.85 42.09
N MET A 101 -4.43 -12.84 42.59
CA MET A 101 -3.91 -11.51 42.86
C MET A 101 -4.37 -11.03 44.23
N GLU A 102 -3.48 -10.39 44.97
CA GLU A 102 -3.78 -9.67 46.21
C GLU A 102 -2.96 -8.38 46.23
N ALA A 103 -3.60 -7.26 46.49
CA ALA A 103 -2.94 -5.96 46.57
C ALA A 103 -3.28 -5.27 47.88
N GLY A 104 -2.38 -4.46 48.41
CA GLY A 104 -2.63 -3.67 49.61
C GLY A 104 -1.82 -2.38 49.61
N ALA A 105 -2.33 -1.38 50.29
CA ALA A 105 -1.59 -0.16 50.57
C ALA A 105 -2.16 0.52 51.82
N GLY A 106 -1.30 1.05 52.68
CA GLY A 106 -1.77 1.64 53.94
C GLY A 106 -2.61 0.65 54.73
N ASP A 107 -3.81 1.03 55.11
CA ASP A 107 -4.70 0.26 55.99
C ASP A 107 -5.65 -0.69 55.26
N TRP A 108 -5.49 -0.89 53.94
CA TRP A 108 -6.39 -1.73 53.17
C TRP A 108 -5.69 -2.81 52.36
N ARG A 109 -6.42 -3.90 52.12
CA ARG A 109 -6.06 -4.98 51.20
C ARG A 109 -7.27 -5.36 50.37
N ILE A 110 -7.02 -5.72 49.10
CA ILE A 110 -8.03 -6.26 48.20
C ILE A 110 -7.55 -7.58 47.59
N ARG A 111 -8.51 -8.48 47.38
CA ARG A 111 -8.35 -9.68 46.57
C ARG A 111 -9.30 -9.62 45.37
N PRO A 112 -8.79 -9.37 44.15
CA PRO A 112 -9.61 -9.45 42.95
C PRO A 112 -10.07 -10.89 42.66
N PHE A 113 -11.32 -11.03 42.22
CA PHE A 113 -11.90 -12.31 41.79
C PHE A 113 -12.97 -12.08 40.71
N LEU A 114 -13.38 -13.17 40.05
CA LEU A 114 -14.47 -13.15 39.07
C LEU A 114 -15.72 -13.79 39.69
N ASP A 115 -16.83 -13.06 39.69
CA ASP A 115 -18.12 -13.49 40.26
C ASP A 115 -19.18 -13.60 39.17
N GLU A 116 -20.06 -14.60 39.23
CA GLU A 116 -21.11 -14.76 38.23
C GLU A 116 -22.16 -13.65 38.36
N VAL A 117 -22.59 -13.10 37.22
CA VAL A 117 -23.66 -12.12 37.13
C VAL A 117 -24.86 -12.77 36.48
N HIS A 118 -25.97 -12.81 37.22
CA HIS A 118 -27.26 -13.28 36.74
C HIS A 118 -28.16 -12.09 36.37
N TYR A 119 -28.93 -12.25 35.30
CA TYR A 119 -30.05 -11.39 34.94
C TYR A 119 -31.30 -12.25 34.73
N GLU A 120 -32.47 -11.63 34.58
CA GLU A 120 -33.76 -12.36 34.47
C GLU A 120 -33.79 -13.42 33.35
N GLY A 121 -32.93 -13.30 32.33
CA GLY A 121 -32.81 -14.25 31.22
C GLY A 121 -31.63 -15.23 31.28
N GLY A 122 -30.85 -15.27 32.37
CA GLY A 122 -29.74 -16.23 32.54
C GLY A 122 -28.44 -15.61 33.08
N ILE A 123 -27.30 -16.22 32.72
CA ILE A 123 -25.97 -15.74 33.13
C ILE A 123 -25.46 -14.72 32.10
N LEU A 124 -25.17 -13.50 32.54
CA LEU A 124 -24.61 -12.43 31.69
C LEU A 124 -23.11 -12.63 31.43
N GLY A 125 -22.40 -13.21 32.40
CA GLY A 125 -20.96 -13.44 32.38
C GLY A 125 -20.37 -13.43 33.80
N ARG A 126 -19.05 -13.30 33.91
CA ARG A 126 -18.40 -13.11 35.22
C ARG A 126 -17.86 -11.69 35.35
N GLU A 127 -18.19 -11.02 36.43
CA GLU A 127 -17.76 -9.66 36.74
C GLU A 127 -16.49 -9.66 37.59
N LEU A 128 -15.58 -8.72 37.32
CA LEU A 128 -14.45 -8.43 38.19
C LEU A 128 -14.92 -7.74 39.48
N CYS A 129 -14.64 -8.38 40.60
CA CYS A 129 -14.98 -7.93 41.94
C CYS A 129 -13.72 -7.80 42.80
N TYR A 130 -13.76 -6.95 43.82
CA TYR A 130 -12.77 -6.90 44.89
C TYR A 130 -13.38 -7.34 46.21
N ALA A 131 -12.75 -8.32 46.87
CA ALA A 131 -12.95 -8.54 48.29
C ALA A 131 -11.98 -7.65 49.06
N ALA A 132 -12.48 -6.59 49.68
CA ALA A 132 -11.69 -5.61 50.41
C ALA A 132 -11.75 -5.84 51.92
N GLU A 133 -10.64 -5.64 52.60
CA GLU A 133 -10.52 -5.72 54.04
C GLU A 133 -9.62 -4.60 54.57
N HIS A 134 -9.89 -4.20 55.80
CA HIS A 134 -9.00 -3.32 56.57
C HIS A 134 -7.92 -4.18 57.23
N VAL A 135 -6.70 -3.68 57.30
CA VAL A 135 -5.53 -4.42 57.79
C VAL A 135 -4.80 -3.60 58.83
N GLU A 136 -4.55 -4.21 59.99
CA GLU A 136 -3.70 -3.67 61.06
C GLU A 136 -2.54 -4.63 61.36
N PRO A 137 -1.29 -4.16 61.45
CA PRO A 137 -0.86 -2.79 61.20
C PRO A 137 -0.93 -2.41 59.69
N PRO A 138 -1.05 -1.11 59.36
CA PRO A 138 -1.00 -0.63 57.98
C PRO A 138 0.30 -1.03 57.26
N PHE A 139 0.21 -1.31 55.96
CA PHE A 139 1.36 -1.46 55.09
C PHE A 139 2.15 -0.14 54.99
N PRO A 140 3.49 -0.17 55.07
CA PRO A 140 4.33 1.02 54.98
C PRO A 140 4.35 1.67 53.59
N GLY A 141 3.80 1.00 52.58
CA GLY A 141 3.73 1.44 51.19
C GLY A 141 2.67 0.63 50.44
N SER A 142 2.91 0.32 49.17
CA SER A 142 2.04 -0.55 48.38
C SER A 142 2.68 -1.93 48.17
N THR A 143 1.83 -2.96 48.14
CA THR A 143 2.23 -4.33 47.86
C THR A 143 1.27 -4.97 46.86
N LEU A 144 1.81 -5.83 46.01
CA LEU A 144 1.08 -6.72 45.13
C LEU A 144 1.70 -8.11 45.22
N SER A 145 0.89 -9.11 45.54
CA SER A 145 1.28 -10.52 45.56
C SER A 145 0.47 -11.27 44.50
N LEU A 146 1.18 -12.02 43.65
CA LEU A 146 0.62 -12.88 42.62
C LEU A 146 0.91 -14.34 42.97
N THR A 147 -0.08 -15.21 42.77
CA THR A 147 0.01 -16.65 43.04
C THR A 147 -0.39 -17.47 41.82
N GLY A 148 0.18 -18.67 41.69
CA GLY A 148 -0.06 -19.51 40.51
C GLY A 148 0.59 -18.98 39.22
N VAL A 149 1.60 -18.11 39.34
CA VAL A 149 2.26 -17.44 38.21
C VAL A 149 2.96 -18.46 37.29
N PRO A 150 2.56 -18.60 36.01
CA PRO A 150 3.24 -19.48 35.08
C PRO A 150 4.69 -19.05 34.84
N ASN A 151 5.61 -20.01 34.65
CA ASN A 151 7.04 -19.74 34.45
C ASN A 151 7.33 -18.72 33.33
N ARG A 152 6.53 -18.73 32.25
CA ARG A 152 6.64 -17.75 31.15
C ARG A 152 6.40 -16.31 31.61
N LEU A 153 5.48 -16.10 32.55
CA LEU A 153 5.12 -14.80 33.10
C LEU A 153 6.10 -14.38 34.20
N ALA A 154 6.50 -15.33 35.06
CA ALA A 154 7.53 -15.11 36.08
C ALA A 154 8.86 -14.62 35.48
N ARG A 155 9.32 -15.22 34.37
CA ARG A 155 10.52 -14.74 33.63
C ARG A 155 10.37 -13.31 33.13
N ARG A 156 9.16 -12.87 32.79
CA ARG A 156 8.91 -11.49 32.33
C ARG A 156 8.95 -10.50 33.48
N PHE A 157 8.50 -10.87 34.68
CA PHE A 157 8.66 -10.03 35.87
C PHE A 157 10.14 -9.86 36.25
N GLU A 158 10.98 -10.89 36.14
CA GLU A 158 12.43 -10.75 36.33
C GLU A 158 13.08 -9.77 35.32
N GLN A 159 12.50 -9.66 34.13
CA GLN A 159 12.95 -8.78 33.05
C GLN A 159 12.19 -7.45 33.01
N ALA A 160 11.39 -7.13 34.04
CA ALA A 160 10.51 -5.96 34.01
C ALA A 160 11.28 -4.65 33.78
N ALA A 161 12.52 -4.54 34.26
CA ALA A 161 13.36 -3.37 34.06
C ALA A 161 13.62 -3.04 32.57
N GLU A 162 13.62 -4.04 31.69
CA GLU A 162 13.77 -3.83 30.24
C GLU A 162 12.57 -3.10 29.61
N LEU A 163 11.46 -2.97 30.32
CA LEU A 163 10.23 -2.40 29.81
C LEU A 163 10.13 -0.88 30.05
N PHE A 164 11.09 -0.28 30.76
CA PHE A 164 11.03 1.12 31.20
C PHE A 164 12.28 1.92 30.81
N HIS A 165 12.12 3.22 30.54
CA HIS A 165 13.23 4.17 30.44
C HIS A 165 13.68 4.54 31.85
N ASP A 166 14.69 3.82 32.32
CA ASP A 166 15.21 3.96 33.68
C ASP A 166 16.70 3.56 33.70
N PRO A 167 17.54 4.18 34.55
CA PRO A 167 18.95 3.79 34.68
C PRO A 167 19.19 2.31 35.00
N LYS A 168 18.23 1.62 35.63
CA LYS A 168 18.31 0.17 35.90
C LYS A 168 18.00 -0.71 34.69
N ASN A 169 17.51 -0.14 33.59
CA ASN A 169 17.27 -0.92 32.38
C ASN A 169 18.61 -1.40 31.79
N PRO A 170 18.89 -2.71 31.77
CA PRO A 170 20.17 -3.24 31.28
C PRO A 170 20.39 -2.99 29.79
N ARG A 171 19.34 -2.63 29.04
CA ARG A 171 19.39 -2.32 27.60
C ARG A 171 19.77 -0.87 27.33
N LEU A 172 19.77 0.00 28.34
CA LEU A 172 20.04 1.44 28.23
C LEU A 172 21.38 1.86 28.86
N GLN A 173 22.29 0.90 29.08
CA GLN A 173 23.56 1.11 29.78
C GLN A 173 24.64 1.83 28.95
N LYS A 174 24.48 1.89 27.62
CA LYS A 174 25.48 2.48 26.70
C LYS A 174 24.89 3.70 25.98
N PRO A 175 24.91 4.89 26.60
CA PRO A 175 24.33 6.08 26.00
C PRO A 175 25.15 6.52 24.78
N PHE A 176 24.44 6.84 23.70
CA PHE A 176 24.94 7.63 22.58
C PHE A 176 24.76 9.13 22.87
N PHE A 177 23.61 9.49 23.44
CA PHE A 177 23.26 10.82 23.93
C PHE A 177 22.12 10.70 24.94
N VAL A 178 22.16 11.44 26.05
CA VAL A 178 21.06 11.52 27.02
C VAL A 178 20.93 12.97 27.48
N ASP A 179 19.68 13.43 27.54
CA ASP A 179 19.29 14.69 28.15
C ASP A 179 18.06 14.44 29.02
N GLU A 180 18.28 14.30 30.32
CA GLU A 180 17.22 14.06 31.32
C GLU A 180 16.28 15.27 31.46
N GLY A 181 16.81 16.48 31.25
CA GLY A 181 16.05 17.73 31.26
C GLY A 181 15.00 17.76 30.16
N LEU A 182 15.37 17.28 28.96
CA LEU A 182 14.45 17.15 27.82
C LEU A 182 13.69 15.82 27.77
N GLY A 183 14.05 14.85 28.63
CA GLY A 183 13.46 13.51 28.61
C GLY A 183 13.79 12.75 27.31
N ILE A 184 15.00 12.93 26.78
CA ILE A 184 15.43 12.34 25.51
C ILE A 184 16.66 11.46 25.73
N GLY A 185 16.67 10.28 25.10
CA GLY A 185 17.81 9.39 25.11
C GLY A 185 18.02 8.67 23.79
N LEU A 186 19.27 8.45 23.42
CA LEU A 186 19.73 7.59 22.35
C LEU A 186 20.75 6.64 22.98
N TYR A 187 20.57 5.34 22.77
CA TYR A 187 21.38 4.31 23.40
C TYR A 187 21.84 3.29 22.37
N HIS A 188 23.08 2.82 22.48
CA HIS A 188 23.53 1.67 21.72
C HIS A 188 22.76 0.43 22.17
N SER A 189 22.05 -0.19 21.23
CA SER A 189 21.32 -1.41 21.53
C SER A 189 22.31 -2.55 21.80
N PRO A 190 22.04 -3.42 22.80
CA PRO A 190 22.80 -4.66 22.98
C PRO A 190 22.58 -5.64 21.82
N GLU A 191 21.49 -5.49 21.05
CA GLU A 191 21.23 -6.28 19.83
C GLU A 191 21.77 -5.55 18.59
N GLN A 192 22.46 -6.26 17.69
CA GLN A 192 23.04 -5.66 16.49
C GLN A 192 21.97 -5.07 15.55
N ASN A 193 20.84 -5.75 15.39
CA ASN A 193 19.87 -5.43 14.33
C ASN A 193 18.52 -4.94 14.86
N LYS A 194 18.41 -4.70 16.17
CA LYS A 194 17.16 -4.27 16.80
C LYS A 194 17.43 -3.18 17.82
N GLY A 195 16.67 -2.10 17.71
CA GLY A 195 16.55 -1.08 18.75
C GLY A 195 15.17 -1.11 19.36
N GLU A 196 14.99 -0.35 20.42
CA GLU A 196 13.73 -0.20 21.13
C GLU A 196 13.29 1.24 21.14
N VAL A 197 11.98 1.47 21.16
CA VAL A 197 11.39 2.80 21.30
C VAL A 197 10.74 2.85 22.67
N TYR A 198 11.35 3.65 23.54
CA TYR A 198 10.78 4.03 24.82
C TYR A 198 10.03 5.36 24.63
N TYR A 199 8.75 5.36 24.97
CA TYR A 199 7.88 6.52 24.88
C TYR A 199 7.10 6.68 26.18
N ARG A 200 7.17 7.88 26.78
CA ARG A 200 6.67 8.16 28.14
C ARG A 200 7.19 7.12 29.13
N ARG A 201 8.52 6.98 29.16
CA ARG A 201 9.27 6.06 30.00
C ARG A 201 8.97 4.57 29.86
N GLN A 202 8.37 4.14 28.75
CA GLN A 202 7.99 2.74 28.55
C GLN A 202 8.31 2.23 27.17
N ILE A 203 8.66 0.95 27.06
CA ILE A 203 8.77 0.31 25.76
C ILE A 203 7.41 0.28 25.06
N ARG A 204 7.39 0.81 23.84
CA ARG A 204 6.19 0.90 23.01
C ARG A 204 6.35 0.28 21.63
N SER A 205 7.57 0.25 21.11
CA SER A 205 7.83 -0.35 19.81
C SER A 205 9.28 -0.80 19.69
N ARG A 206 9.62 -1.43 18.57
CA ARG A 206 10.97 -1.87 18.22
C ARG A 206 11.37 -1.26 16.88
N LEU A 207 12.64 -0.90 16.78
CA LEU A 207 13.27 -0.45 15.56
C LEU A 207 14.02 -1.62 14.91
N SER A 208 13.78 -1.85 13.63
CA SER A 208 14.51 -2.86 12.86
C SER A 208 15.63 -2.21 12.06
N PHE A 209 16.83 -2.80 12.14
CA PHE A 209 18.00 -2.41 11.39
C PHE A 209 18.48 -3.61 10.57
N LYS A 210 18.74 -3.42 9.28
CA LYS A 210 19.11 -4.55 8.40
C LYS A 210 20.44 -5.20 8.83
N HIS A 211 21.47 -4.38 9.08
CA HIS A 211 22.79 -4.82 9.53
C HIS A 211 23.48 -3.72 10.34
N GLY A 212 24.01 -4.03 11.53
CA GLY A 212 25.04 -3.18 12.14
C GLY A 212 24.94 -2.94 13.64
N ALA A 213 25.23 -1.70 14.06
CA ALA A 213 24.97 -1.24 15.42
C ALA A 213 23.59 -0.55 15.41
N ALA A 214 22.63 -1.13 16.12
CA ALA A 214 21.31 -0.55 16.29
C ALA A 214 21.31 0.48 17.44
N LEU A 215 20.36 1.40 17.38
CA LEU A 215 20.11 2.35 18.46
C LEU A 215 18.71 2.14 19.02
N SER A 216 18.61 2.14 20.34
CA SER A 216 17.36 2.35 21.07
C SER A 216 17.18 3.84 21.33
N VAL A 217 15.93 4.28 21.41
CA VAL A 217 15.56 5.68 21.59
C VAL A 217 14.59 5.83 22.74
N ALA A 218 14.66 6.94 23.45
CA ALA A 218 13.74 7.30 24.51
C ALA A 218 13.22 8.73 24.31
N TYR A 219 11.91 8.90 24.42
CA TYR A 219 11.23 10.19 24.33
C TYR A 219 10.10 10.23 25.37
N ASP A 220 10.29 11.00 26.43
CA ASP A 220 9.38 10.97 27.58
C ASP A 220 8.28 12.04 27.55
N ASP A 221 8.42 13.01 26.64
CA ASP A 221 7.45 14.09 26.50
C ASP A 221 6.19 13.64 25.73
N ARG A 222 5.12 14.41 25.95
CA ARG A 222 3.78 14.11 25.46
C ARG A 222 3.61 14.49 23.98
N LEU A 223 2.92 13.63 23.22
CA LEU A 223 2.52 13.89 21.84
C LEU A 223 0.99 13.78 21.78
N THR A 224 0.32 14.92 21.63
CA THR A 224 -1.15 15.03 21.66
C THR A 224 -1.83 14.05 20.71
N ASP A 225 -1.25 13.86 19.53
CA ASP A 225 -1.80 13.03 18.46
C ASP A 225 -1.75 11.53 18.79
N LEU A 226 -0.92 11.13 19.77
CA LEU A 226 -0.79 9.75 20.25
C LEU A 226 -1.54 9.47 21.55
N ASP A 227 -2.10 10.50 22.21
CA ASP A 227 -2.76 10.34 23.51
C ASP A 227 -4.19 9.81 23.41
N ALA A 228 -4.81 9.84 22.23
CA ALA A 228 -6.15 9.30 22.00
C ALA A 228 -6.18 7.75 22.07
N ASP A 229 -5.05 7.07 21.84
CA ASP A 229 -4.94 5.62 21.97
C ASP A 229 -4.44 5.24 23.38
N ARG A 230 -5.34 4.74 24.23
CA ARG A 230 -5.03 4.31 25.62
C ARG A 230 -3.87 3.33 25.68
N ASP A 231 -3.98 2.26 24.90
CA ASP A 231 -2.99 1.19 24.94
C ASP A 231 -1.76 1.56 24.08
N ARG A 232 -1.89 2.62 23.27
CA ARG A 232 -0.92 3.04 22.26
C ARG A 232 -0.52 1.84 21.40
N ARG A 233 -1.48 0.92 21.18
CA ARG A 233 -1.31 -0.36 20.47
C ARG A 233 -1.05 -0.10 18.99
N HIS A 234 -1.43 1.07 18.49
CA HIS A 234 -1.21 1.52 17.13
C HIS A 234 0.01 2.44 16.97
N ILE A 235 1.11 2.25 17.73
CA ILE A 235 2.44 2.79 17.35
C ILE A 235 3.03 1.99 16.17
N ALA A 236 2.20 1.69 15.16
CA ALA A 236 2.65 1.36 13.82
C ALA A 236 3.43 2.53 13.21
N THR A 237 3.17 3.76 13.70
CA THR A 237 3.92 4.97 13.38
C THR A 237 4.89 5.30 14.52
N THR A 238 6.03 4.60 14.59
CA THR A 238 7.19 5.13 15.35
C THR A 238 7.69 6.47 14.78
N GLY A 239 7.31 6.79 13.55
CA GLY A 239 7.71 7.99 12.81
C GLY A 239 7.56 9.31 13.59
N PRO A 240 6.35 9.68 14.07
CA PRO A 240 6.15 10.90 14.85
C PRO A 240 7.03 11.01 16.10
N ILE A 241 7.17 9.92 16.86
CA ILE A 241 8.05 9.89 18.05
C ILE A 241 9.50 10.16 17.65
N LEU A 242 10.00 9.42 16.65
CA LEU A 242 11.38 9.56 16.18
C LEU A 242 11.66 10.95 15.62
N HIS A 243 10.72 11.49 14.83
CA HIS A 243 10.87 12.80 14.22
C HIS A 243 10.86 13.91 15.27
N ARG A 244 9.94 13.88 16.24
CA ARG A 244 9.90 14.83 17.37
C ARG A 244 11.12 14.72 18.27
N LEU A 245 11.63 13.51 18.51
CA LEU A 245 12.90 13.31 19.19
C LEU A 245 14.04 13.98 18.42
N CYS A 246 14.18 13.70 17.11
CA CYS A 246 15.27 14.25 16.30
C CYS A 246 15.22 15.78 16.19
N LEU A 247 14.03 16.39 16.17
CA LEU A 247 13.87 17.84 16.18
C LEU A 247 14.41 18.51 17.45
N ARG A 248 14.42 17.79 18.58
CA ARG A 248 14.88 18.30 19.88
C ARG A 248 16.32 17.95 20.22
N LEU A 249 16.99 17.12 19.41
CA LEU A 249 18.42 16.87 19.59
C LEU A 249 19.22 18.16 19.31
N PRO A 250 20.33 18.40 20.02
CA PRO A 250 21.28 19.43 19.60
C PRO A 250 21.80 19.19 18.18
N ASP A 251 22.14 20.25 17.43
CA ASP A 251 22.57 20.14 16.03
C ASP A 251 23.78 19.19 15.88
N GLU A 252 24.74 19.30 16.79
CA GLU A 252 25.96 18.49 16.80
C GLU A 252 25.64 17.00 17.01
N VAL A 253 24.65 16.72 17.87
CA VAL A 253 24.21 15.35 18.16
C VAL A 253 23.45 14.77 16.97
N LEU A 254 22.58 15.57 16.33
CA LEU A 254 21.84 15.16 15.15
C LEU A 254 22.78 14.86 13.97
N LEU A 255 23.80 15.69 13.75
CA LEU A 255 24.83 15.44 12.72
C LEU A 255 25.66 14.20 13.05
N ARG A 256 26.08 14.00 14.30
CA ARG A 256 26.75 12.76 14.75
C ARG A 256 25.87 11.52 14.56
N LEU A 257 24.57 11.63 14.80
CA LEU A 257 23.60 10.54 14.59
C LEU A 257 23.51 10.18 13.10
N LEU A 258 23.41 11.17 12.21
CA LEU A 258 23.40 10.95 10.77
C LEU A 258 24.67 10.24 10.29
N ASP A 259 25.82 10.61 10.85
CA ASP A 259 27.09 9.94 10.56
C ASP A 259 27.15 8.51 11.09
N HIS A 260 26.69 8.28 12.33
CA HIS A 260 26.58 6.94 12.90
C HIS A 260 25.71 6.02 12.04
N LEU A 261 24.66 6.58 11.44
CA LEU A 261 23.72 5.87 10.58
C LEU A 261 24.16 5.79 9.10
N ARG A 262 25.40 6.16 8.75
CA ARG A 262 25.94 6.14 7.37
C ARG A 262 25.72 4.83 6.62
N ARG A 263 25.82 3.68 7.32
CA ARG A 263 25.57 2.36 6.72
C ARG A 263 24.14 2.17 6.19
N TYR A 264 23.20 2.94 6.73
CA TYR A 264 21.78 2.87 6.36
C TYR A 264 21.38 3.93 5.33
N TRP A 265 22.29 4.82 4.91
CA TRP A 265 21.96 5.91 3.97
C TRP A 265 21.33 5.42 2.67
N ALA A 266 21.72 4.24 2.15
CA ALA A 266 21.15 3.69 0.93
C ALA A 266 19.80 2.99 1.14
N GLY A 267 19.69 2.15 2.18
CA GLY A 267 18.48 1.35 2.43
C GLY A 267 17.38 2.10 3.19
N GLY A 268 17.76 3.14 3.92
CA GLY A 268 16.90 3.79 4.91
C GLY A 268 16.66 2.92 6.14
N ASN A 269 16.34 3.57 7.25
CA ASN A 269 15.60 3.01 8.38
C ASN A 269 14.74 4.13 8.99
N SER A 270 13.80 3.80 9.87
CA SER A 270 12.86 4.78 10.41
C SER A 270 13.56 5.92 11.17
N LEU A 271 14.59 5.61 11.96
CA LEU A 271 15.36 6.62 12.71
C LEU A 271 16.18 7.51 11.76
N LEU A 272 16.81 6.93 10.74
CA LEU A 272 17.55 7.70 9.74
C LEU A 272 16.64 8.66 8.97
N ARG A 273 15.47 8.19 8.53
CA ARG A 273 14.50 9.04 7.82
C ARG A 273 14.06 10.22 8.69
N ALA A 274 13.74 9.95 9.97
CA ALA A 274 13.39 10.98 10.94
C ALA A 274 14.53 11.99 11.17
N ALA A 275 15.77 11.50 11.30
CA ALA A 275 16.95 12.34 11.51
C ALA A 275 17.26 13.23 10.29
N VAL A 276 17.18 12.67 9.07
CA VAL A 276 17.42 13.44 7.84
C VAL A 276 16.37 14.52 7.66
N HIS A 277 15.09 14.18 7.90
CA HIS A 277 13.99 15.15 7.81
C HIS A 277 14.15 16.28 8.84
N ALA A 278 14.42 15.93 10.10
CA ALA A 278 14.64 16.93 11.16
C ALA A 278 15.85 17.84 10.86
N ALA A 279 16.93 17.29 10.31
CA ALA A 279 18.10 18.07 9.92
C ALA A 279 17.79 19.00 8.74
N ALA A 280 17.01 18.53 7.77
CA ALA A 280 16.63 19.31 6.60
C ALA A 280 15.67 20.47 6.96
N GLU A 281 14.68 20.22 7.82
CA GLU A 281 13.79 21.26 8.36
C GLU A 281 14.55 22.37 9.09
N ARG A 282 15.66 22.02 9.74
CA ARG A 282 16.55 22.96 10.44
C ARG A 282 17.57 23.62 9.52
N GLY A 283 17.56 23.31 8.22
CA GLY A 283 18.51 23.84 7.25
C GLY A 283 19.95 23.37 7.45
N LEU A 284 20.17 22.29 8.21
CA LEU A 284 21.52 21.80 8.51
C LEU A 284 22.20 21.22 7.28
N LYS A 285 23.51 21.41 7.21
CA LYS A 285 24.36 20.83 6.17
C LYS A 285 25.36 19.86 6.79
N LEU A 286 25.62 18.76 6.09
CA LEU A 286 26.70 17.85 6.48
C LEU A 286 28.04 18.58 6.30
N THR A 287 28.77 18.76 7.39
CA THR A 287 30.08 19.44 7.38
C THR A 287 31.14 18.65 6.60
N THR A 288 31.03 17.32 6.59
CA THR A 288 31.93 16.44 5.83
C THR A 288 31.12 15.57 4.86
N LEU A 289 31.18 15.91 3.57
CA LEU A 289 30.52 15.14 2.53
C LEU A 289 31.43 13.99 2.07
N PRO A 290 30.99 12.72 2.16
CA PRO A 290 31.82 11.61 1.75
C PRO A 290 31.91 11.52 0.22
N LYS A 291 33.15 11.53 -0.32
CA LYS A 291 33.49 11.68 -1.76
C LYS A 291 32.84 10.68 -2.74
N ARG A 292 32.25 9.58 -2.26
CA ARG A 292 31.62 8.54 -3.09
C ARG A 292 30.15 8.30 -2.75
N TRP A 293 29.46 9.31 -2.26
CA TRP A 293 28.03 9.27 -2.02
C TRP A 293 27.30 10.33 -2.82
N LEU A 294 26.16 9.95 -3.38
CA LEU A 294 25.24 10.85 -4.07
C LEU A 294 23.85 10.70 -3.47
N ALA A 295 23.10 11.79 -3.38
CA ALA A 295 21.70 11.73 -3.00
C ALA A 295 20.88 11.15 -4.17
N ASN A 296 19.97 10.23 -3.87
CA ASN A 296 19.08 9.70 -4.89
C ASN A 296 18.23 10.80 -5.51
N ALA A 297 17.90 10.66 -6.79
CA ALA A 297 16.88 11.43 -7.46
C ALA A 297 15.93 10.43 -8.13
N PRO A 298 14.70 10.22 -7.62
CA PRO A 298 13.77 9.20 -8.13
C PRO A 298 13.53 9.26 -9.64
N GLN A 299 13.57 10.45 -10.22
CA GLN A 299 13.46 10.74 -11.64
C GLN A 299 14.71 10.34 -12.46
N ALA A 300 15.79 9.92 -11.80
CA ALA A 300 17.09 9.63 -12.39
C ALA A 300 17.52 8.16 -12.20
N LEU A 301 16.59 7.22 -12.38
CA LEU A 301 16.85 5.77 -12.26
C LEU A 301 18.08 5.33 -13.07
N ARG A 302 18.25 5.84 -14.29
CA ARG A 302 19.40 5.54 -15.17
C ARG A 302 20.74 5.98 -14.57
N PHE A 303 20.76 7.10 -13.85
CA PHE A 303 21.97 7.57 -13.17
C PHE A 303 22.33 6.72 -11.96
N GLN A 304 21.38 5.98 -11.36
CA GLN A 304 21.71 5.09 -10.26
C GLN A 304 22.65 3.97 -10.69
N GLU A 305 22.38 3.34 -11.84
CA GLU A 305 23.26 2.27 -12.35
C GLU A 305 24.62 2.83 -12.78
N ARG A 306 24.63 3.96 -13.48
CA ARG A 306 25.86 4.67 -13.87
C ARG A 306 26.71 5.05 -12.66
N ALA A 307 26.08 5.59 -11.61
CA ALA A 307 26.71 5.93 -10.35
C ALA A 307 27.34 4.69 -9.69
N LYS A 308 26.58 3.59 -9.58
CA LYS A 308 27.07 2.33 -9.02
C LYS A 308 28.25 1.76 -9.79
N ARG A 309 28.22 1.79 -11.14
CA ARG A 309 29.36 1.34 -11.98
C ARG A 309 30.62 2.19 -11.78
N LYS A 310 30.46 3.49 -11.55
CA LYS A 310 31.56 4.39 -11.13
C LYS A 310 31.92 4.25 -9.63
N GLY A 311 31.30 3.31 -8.94
CA GLY A 311 31.50 2.98 -7.53
C GLY A 311 31.01 4.05 -6.55
N PHE A 312 30.02 4.85 -6.94
CA PHE A 312 29.27 5.68 -5.99
C PHE A 312 28.23 4.84 -5.25
N LYS A 313 28.03 5.18 -3.97
CA LYS A 313 26.89 4.74 -3.17
C LYS A 313 25.79 5.80 -3.25
N ILE A 314 24.55 5.36 -3.19
CA ILE A 314 23.38 6.23 -3.37
C ILE A 314 22.64 6.31 -2.04
N ALA A 315 22.52 7.51 -1.48
CA ALA A 315 21.79 7.79 -0.25
C ALA A 315 20.31 8.08 -0.51
N LEU A 316 19.48 8.20 0.53
CA LEU A 316 18.11 8.71 0.42
C LEU A 316 18.08 10.08 -0.29
N ALA A 317 16.99 10.36 -1.02
CA ALA A 317 16.86 11.60 -1.78
C ALA A 317 16.98 12.86 -0.91
N ALA A 318 16.43 12.83 0.30
CA ALA A 318 16.47 13.92 1.26
C ALA A 318 17.89 14.33 1.71
N PHE A 319 18.92 13.50 1.47
CA PHE A 319 20.31 13.93 1.69
C PHE A 319 20.74 15.09 0.76
N ALA A 320 20.03 15.33 -0.34
CA ALA A 320 20.26 16.50 -1.19
C ALA A 320 20.09 17.81 -0.42
N GLU A 321 19.07 17.87 0.45
CA GLU A 321 18.79 19.03 1.30
C GLU A 321 19.89 19.25 2.35
N LEU A 322 20.62 18.19 2.72
CA LEU A 322 21.76 18.25 3.63
C LEU A 322 23.10 18.56 2.93
N GLY A 323 23.05 18.89 1.63
CA GLY A 323 24.22 19.29 0.82
C GLY A 323 24.89 18.14 0.06
N LEU A 324 24.37 16.92 0.11
CA LEU A 324 24.92 15.83 -0.70
C LEU A 324 24.56 16.03 -2.18
N PRO A 325 25.52 15.99 -3.12
CA PRO A 325 25.21 16.16 -4.55
C PRO A 325 24.19 15.12 -5.00
N SER A 326 23.11 15.56 -5.64
CA SER A 326 22.13 14.64 -6.21
C SER A 326 22.70 13.94 -7.45
N LEU A 327 22.12 12.80 -7.83
CA LEU A 327 22.46 12.13 -9.10
C LEU A 327 22.36 13.08 -10.30
N ILE A 328 21.36 13.96 -10.31
CA ILE A 328 21.16 14.96 -11.38
C ILE A 328 22.23 16.03 -11.34
N THR A 329 22.54 16.55 -10.15
CA THR A 329 23.57 17.58 -9.99
C THR A 329 24.95 17.05 -10.40
N HIS A 330 25.22 15.75 -10.17
CA HIS A 330 26.52 15.15 -10.46
C HIS A 330 26.67 14.66 -11.91
N PHE A 331 25.63 14.05 -12.50
CA PHE A 331 25.68 13.51 -13.86
C PHE A 331 25.08 14.45 -14.92
N GLY A 332 24.56 15.60 -14.51
CA GLY A 332 23.81 16.53 -15.37
C GLY A 332 22.31 16.24 -15.38
N ALA A 333 21.53 17.16 -15.98
CA ALA A 333 20.14 16.87 -16.31
C ALA A 333 20.08 15.61 -17.19
N ALA A 334 19.04 14.78 -17.02
CA ALA A 334 18.80 13.67 -17.96
C ALA A 334 18.87 14.24 -19.39
N VAL A 335 19.72 13.67 -20.25
CA VAL A 335 19.88 14.11 -21.64
C VAL A 335 18.49 14.23 -22.24
N VAL A 336 18.08 15.47 -22.53
CA VAL A 336 16.78 15.78 -23.11
C VAL A 336 16.81 15.27 -24.54
N PRO A 337 15.87 14.41 -24.96
CA PRO A 337 15.78 14.02 -26.36
C PRO A 337 15.65 15.27 -27.25
N ARG A 338 16.37 15.29 -28.37
CA ARG A 338 16.32 16.37 -29.35
C ARG A 338 15.54 15.92 -30.59
N PRO A 339 15.06 16.82 -31.46
CA PRO A 339 14.57 16.43 -32.77
C PRO A 339 15.67 15.67 -33.57
N PRO A 340 15.29 14.67 -34.38
CA PRO A 340 16.22 13.98 -35.27
C PRO A 340 16.79 14.95 -36.32
N THR A 341 18.08 14.81 -36.62
CA THR A 341 18.74 15.42 -37.77
C THR A 341 18.15 14.88 -39.07
N GLU A 342 18.44 15.50 -40.21
CA GLU A 342 17.94 15.04 -41.51
C GLU A 342 18.39 13.61 -41.86
N GLY A 343 19.63 13.24 -41.52
CA GLY A 343 20.13 11.87 -41.70
C GLY A 343 19.41 10.87 -40.79
N GLU A 344 19.20 11.22 -39.53
CA GLU A 344 18.44 10.41 -38.58
C GLU A 344 16.96 10.28 -38.98
N GLN A 345 16.33 11.34 -39.50
CA GLN A 345 14.97 11.31 -40.02
C GLN A 345 14.84 10.33 -41.18
N ARG A 346 15.81 10.35 -42.11
CA ARG A 346 15.86 9.38 -43.23
C ARG A 346 15.97 7.94 -42.72
N ARG A 347 16.85 7.69 -41.75
CA ARG A 347 17.00 6.36 -41.14
C ARG A 347 15.75 5.92 -40.37
N ILE A 348 15.09 6.81 -39.63
CA ILE A 348 13.82 6.51 -38.97
C ILE A 348 12.70 6.22 -39.98
N ALA A 349 12.65 6.92 -41.12
CA ALA A 349 11.70 6.63 -42.19
C ALA A 349 11.92 5.23 -42.80
N ILE A 350 13.19 4.82 -42.97
CA ILE A 350 13.54 3.45 -43.38
C ILE A 350 13.04 2.43 -42.35
N LEU A 351 13.17 2.71 -41.05
CA LEU A 351 12.66 1.83 -39.98
C LEU A 351 11.12 1.74 -39.97
N ALA A 352 10.43 2.84 -40.25
CA ALA A 352 8.98 2.85 -40.37
C ALA A 352 8.50 2.04 -41.59
N GLU A 353 9.22 2.14 -42.71
CA GLU A 353 8.98 1.32 -43.91
C GLU A 353 9.27 -0.16 -43.63
N LEU A 354 10.39 -0.46 -42.97
CA LEU A 354 10.73 -1.82 -42.54
C LEU A 354 9.62 -2.40 -41.67
N TYR A 355 9.19 -1.68 -40.63
CA TYR A 355 8.08 -2.09 -39.76
C TYR A 355 6.82 -2.42 -40.57
N HIS A 356 6.49 -1.58 -41.55
CA HIS A 356 5.33 -1.80 -42.41
C HIS A 356 5.46 -3.03 -43.31
N ARG A 357 6.63 -3.26 -43.91
CA ARG A 357 6.87 -4.45 -44.73
C ARG A 357 6.79 -5.74 -43.91
N LEU A 358 7.36 -5.73 -42.69
CA LEU A 358 7.41 -6.90 -41.82
C LEU A 358 6.04 -7.25 -41.22
N THR A 359 5.25 -6.26 -40.82
CA THR A 359 3.99 -6.48 -40.08
C THR A 359 2.73 -6.25 -40.91
N GLY A 360 2.83 -5.61 -42.07
CA GLY A 360 1.68 -5.13 -42.84
C GLY A 360 1.00 -3.89 -42.23
N HIS A 361 1.41 -3.44 -41.05
CA HIS A 361 0.80 -2.32 -40.33
C HIS A 361 1.54 -1.00 -40.56
N ALA A 362 0.82 0.11 -40.62
CA ALA A 362 1.47 1.42 -40.67
C ALA A 362 2.25 1.66 -39.37
N ALA A 363 3.47 2.18 -39.48
CA ALA A 363 4.23 2.57 -38.29
C ALA A 363 3.45 3.60 -37.46
N PRO A 364 3.47 3.48 -36.13
CA PRO A 364 2.72 4.39 -35.26
C PRO A 364 3.20 5.84 -35.43
N ARG A 365 2.24 6.78 -35.57
CA ARG A 365 2.53 8.22 -35.67
C ARG A 365 2.86 8.78 -34.28
N ILE A 366 4.13 8.75 -33.92
CA ILE A 366 4.67 9.29 -32.67
C ILE A 366 5.61 10.47 -32.94
N PRO A 367 5.69 11.45 -32.02
CA PRO A 367 6.76 12.44 -32.05
C PRO A 367 8.11 11.70 -32.03
N LEU A 368 8.92 11.95 -33.06
CA LEU A 368 10.23 11.32 -33.20
C LEU A 368 11.25 12.22 -32.53
N GLU A 369 11.90 11.69 -31.50
CA GLU A 369 13.01 12.35 -30.82
C GLU A 369 14.23 11.42 -30.82
N VAL A 370 15.42 11.98 -30.69
CA VAL A 370 16.68 11.26 -30.66
C VAL A 370 17.44 11.62 -29.39
N GLN A 371 18.01 10.62 -28.74
CA GLN A 371 18.84 10.76 -27.55
C GLN A 371 20.28 10.32 -27.86
N GLU A 372 21.25 11.16 -27.50
CA GLU A 372 22.68 10.92 -27.77
C GLU A 372 23.27 9.70 -27.05
N GLU A 373 22.72 9.33 -25.90
CA GLU A 373 23.19 8.16 -25.15
C GLU A 373 22.40 6.89 -25.57
N PRO A 374 23.01 5.69 -25.53
CA PRO A 374 22.31 4.43 -25.73
C PRO A 374 21.12 4.29 -24.77
N LEU A 375 19.98 3.83 -25.28
CA LEU A 375 18.83 3.50 -24.45
C LEU A 375 19.12 2.23 -23.65
N VAL A 376 19.81 2.37 -22.52
CA VAL A 376 20.02 1.27 -21.57
C VAL A 376 18.69 1.04 -20.85
N ASN A 377 17.92 0.05 -21.31
CA ASN A 377 16.71 -0.50 -20.68
C ASN A 377 15.53 0.48 -20.48
N GLY A 378 14.92 0.91 -21.59
CA GLY A 378 13.85 1.93 -21.61
C GLY A 378 12.43 1.44 -21.93
N TYR A 379 11.99 0.25 -21.51
CA TYR A 379 10.67 -0.33 -21.81
C TYR A 379 9.44 0.36 -21.18
N GLY A 380 9.38 1.70 -21.00
CA GLY A 380 8.14 2.22 -20.37
C GLY A 380 7.79 3.69 -20.34
N ARG A 381 8.62 4.63 -20.77
CA ARG A 381 8.26 6.06 -20.63
C ARG A 381 8.57 7.00 -21.79
N TYR A 382 9.20 6.50 -22.85
CA TYR A 382 9.60 7.33 -23.98
C TYR A 382 9.17 6.66 -25.29
N ASN A 383 7.87 6.72 -25.60
CA ASN A 383 7.39 6.34 -26.92
C ASN A 383 8.01 7.31 -27.94
N GLY A 384 8.69 6.81 -28.97
CA GLY A 384 9.22 7.62 -30.06
C GLY A 384 10.61 8.23 -29.86
N VAL A 385 11.36 7.81 -28.83
CA VAL A 385 12.76 8.22 -28.67
C VAL A 385 13.70 7.15 -29.24
N PHE A 386 14.50 7.52 -30.23
CA PHE A 386 15.55 6.69 -30.82
C PHE A 386 16.91 7.02 -30.20
N SER A 387 17.83 6.07 -30.20
CA SER A 387 19.21 6.31 -29.75
C SER A 387 20.08 6.74 -30.92
N ALA A 388 20.78 7.88 -30.80
CA ALA A 388 21.68 8.38 -31.84
C ALA A 388 22.78 7.36 -32.18
N PRO A 389 23.45 6.69 -31.21
CA PRO A 389 24.36 5.58 -31.50
C PRO A 389 23.73 4.41 -32.27
N SER A 390 22.45 4.09 -32.02
CA SER A 390 21.78 3.01 -32.75
C SER A 390 21.44 3.44 -34.18
N LEU A 391 21.01 4.69 -34.37
CA LEU A 391 20.80 5.25 -35.70
C LEU A 391 22.12 5.45 -36.44
N ALA A 392 23.24 5.65 -35.75
CA ALA A 392 24.58 5.77 -36.30
C ALA A 392 25.27 4.44 -36.61
N GLY A 393 24.80 3.35 -36.00
CA GLY A 393 25.32 2.00 -36.24
C GLY A 393 24.97 1.47 -37.63
N ASP A 394 25.41 0.24 -37.87
CA ASP A 394 24.99 -0.54 -39.03
C ASP A 394 23.47 -0.77 -39.03
N PHE A 395 22.95 -1.16 -40.19
CA PHE A 395 21.52 -1.43 -40.35
C PHE A 395 20.96 -2.42 -39.33
N ALA A 396 21.71 -3.44 -38.92
CA ALA A 396 21.21 -4.46 -38.00
C ALA A 396 21.01 -3.89 -36.59
N VAL A 397 21.97 -3.11 -36.09
CA VAL A 397 21.89 -2.42 -34.80
C VAL A 397 20.75 -1.39 -34.80
N GLY A 398 20.64 -0.62 -35.89
CA GLY A 398 19.59 0.38 -36.07
C GLY A 398 18.19 -0.24 -36.18
N ALA A 399 18.04 -1.31 -36.95
CA ALA A 399 16.80 -2.05 -37.13
C ALA A 399 16.33 -2.68 -35.82
N ALA A 400 17.21 -3.38 -35.09
CA ALA A 400 16.84 -4.01 -33.83
C ALA A 400 16.34 -2.98 -32.80
N ALA A 401 17.07 -1.87 -32.61
CA ALA A 401 16.69 -0.83 -31.67
C ALA A 401 15.43 -0.07 -32.14
N GLY A 402 15.35 0.25 -33.43
CA GLY A 402 14.27 1.03 -34.01
C GLY A 402 12.94 0.29 -34.03
N LEU A 403 12.94 -0.99 -34.43
CA LEU A 403 11.73 -1.82 -34.42
C LEU A 403 11.21 -2.06 -33.01
N ALA A 404 12.10 -2.22 -32.02
CA ALA A 404 11.69 -2.31 -30.62
C ALA A 404 10.97 -1.04 -30.13
N VAL A 405 11.46 0.15 -30.53
CA VAL A 405 10.80 1.44 -30.22
C VAL A 405 9.44 1.54 -30.89
N LEU A 406 9.33 1.15 -32.17
CA LEU A 406 8.07 1.18 -32.92
C LEU A 406 7.05 0.17 -32.40
N ALA A 407 7.48 -1.01 -31.96
CA ALA A 407 6.60 -2.06 -31.42
C ALA A 407 6.00 -1.70 -30.05
N CYS A 408 6.70 -0.91 -29.22
CA CYS A 408 6.33 -0.63 -27.83
C CYS A 408 5.37 0.58 -27.64
N VAL A 409 4.77 1.13 -28.69
CA VAL A 409 3.96 2.36 -28.60
C VAL A 409 2.62 2.09 -27.90
N ARG A 410 2.39 2.77 -26.76
CA ARG A 410 1.07 2.80 -26.07
C ARG A 410 -0.01 3.39 -26.99
N GLY A 411 -1.11 2.67 -27.17
CA GLY A 411 -2.32 3.16 -27.85
C GLY A 411 -2.68 2.41 -29.13
N ALA A 412 -1.80 1.55 -29.66
CA ALA A 412 -2.17 0.57 -30.67
C ALA A 412 -2.90 -0.58 -29.95
N GLY A 413 -4.23 -0.64 -30.10
CA GLY A 413 -5.15 -1.39 -29.25
C GLY A 413 -4.81 -2.86 -29.00
N LYS A 414 -5.23 -3.35 -27.83
CA LYS A 414 -5.43 -4.75 -27.37
C LYS A 414 -4.39 -5.86 -27.59
N GLU A 415 -3.38 -5.71 -28.45
CA GLU A 415 -2.37 -6.76 -28.69
C GLU A 415 -1.22 -6.70 -27.68
N ASN A 416 -0.76 -7.88 -27.27
CA ASN A 416 0.39 -8.01 -26.38
C ASN A 416 1.68 -7.66 -27.15
N ASN A 417 2.63 -6.99 -26.51
CA ASN A 417 3.94 -6.68 -27.11
C ASN A 417 4.67 -7.93 -27.62
N GLY A 418 4.37 -9.12 -27.05
CA GLY A 418 4.89 -10.40 -27.51
C GLY A 418 4.39 -10.82 -28.90
N ASP A 419 3.13 -10.52 -29.23
CA ASP A 419 2.53 -10.91 -30.51
C ASP A 419 3.17 -10.09 -31.65
N ARG A 420 3.33 -8.78 -31.46
CA ARG A 420 4.02 -7.90 -32.43
C ARG A 420 5.50 -8.23 -32.60
N LEU A 421 6.17 -8.64 -31.53
CA LEU A 421 7.56 -9.09 -31.64
C LEU A 421 7.63 -10.39 -32.47
N THR A 422 6.66 -11.30 -32.28
CA THR A 422 6.54 -12.53 -33.05
C THR A 422 6.29 -12.21 -34.53
N GLU A 423 5.35 -11.32 -34.84
CA GLU A 423 5.07 -10.85 -36.20
C GLU A 423 6.30 -10.22 -36.87
N LEU A 424 7.04 -9.39 -36.14
CA LEU A 424 8.28 -8.79 -36.65
C LEU A 424 9.34 -9.85 -36.98
N ILE A 425 9.46 -10.89 -36.16
CA ILE A 425 10.39 -12.00 -36.39
C ILE A 425 9.94 -12.83 -37.60
N GLU A 426 8.66 -13.21 -37.64
CA GLU A 426 8.07 -13.99 -38.74
C GLU A 426 8.16 -13.25 -40.08
N GLY A 427 7.81 -11.97 -40.09
CA GLY A 427 7.97 -11.10 -41.26
C GLY A 427 9.41 -11.00 -41.73
N ALA A 428 10.38 -10.93 -40.78
CA ALA A 428 11.79 -10.81 -41.12
C ALA A 428 12.33 -12.12 -41.72
N LEU A 429 11.86 -13.26 -41.23
CA LEU A 429 12.17 -14.58 -41.79
C LEU A 429 11.54 -14.77 -43.18
N ALA A 430 10.32 -14.27 -43.38
CA ALA A 430 9.60 -14.41 -44.64
C ALA A 430 10.10 -13.48 -45.76
N GLN A 431 10.75 -12.36 -45.41
CA GLN A 431 11.14 -11.31 -46.36
C GLN A 431 12.64 -11.00 -46.33
N SER A 432 13.49 -12.00 -46.07
CA SER A 432 14.95 -11.82 -45.96
C SER A 432 15.56 -11.05 -47.12
N ASP A 433 15.12 -11.36 -48.34
CA ASP A 433 15.69 -10.81 -49.58
C ASP A 433 15.24 -9.36 -49.83
N ALA A 434 14.14 -8.93 -49.20
CA ALA A 434 13.63 -7.57 -49.30
C ALA A 434 14.34 -6.57 -48.37
N LEU A 435 15.24 -7.07 -47.48
CA LEU A 435 15.99 -6.26 -46.52
C LEU A 435 17.22 -5.59 -47.15
N ASP A 436 17.73 -6.11 -48.27
CA ASP A 436 18.98 -5.61 -48.86
C ASP A 436 18.84 -4.22 -49.46
N ASP A 437 17.69 -3.88 -50.07
CA ASP A 437 17.39 -2.50 -50.52
C ASP A 437 17.34 -1.52 -49.34
N LEU A 438 16.66 -1.89 -48.25
CA LEU A 438 16.55 -1.06 -47.06
C LEU A 438 17.92 -0.87 -46.38
N ARG A 439 18.76 -1.91 -46.39
CA ARG A 439 20.14 -1.84 -45.91
C ARG A 439 20.97 -0.89 -46.78
N ALA A 440 20.90 -1.02 -48.11
CA ALA A 440 21.62 -0.12 -49.01
C ALA A 440 21.19 1.35 -48.82
N ARG A 441 19.88 1.60 -48.67
CA ARG A 441 19.33 2.93 -48.36
C ARG A 441 19.74 3.44 -46.98
N TRP A 442 19.90 2.56 -45.99
CA TRP A 442 20.38 2.92 -44.66
C TRP A 442 21.84 3.39 -44.69
N GLU A 443 22.71 2.65 -45.40
CA GLU A 443 24.11 3.01 -45.56
C GLU A 443 24.28 4.28 -46.41
N ALA A 444 23.43 4.46 -47.44
CA ALA A 444 23.40 5.68 -48.26
C ALA A 444 22.77 6.89 -47.54
N ALA A 445 22.06 6.68 -46.44
CA ALA A 445 21.59 7.76 -45.60
C ALA A 445 22.80 8.34 -44.85
N GLU A 446 23.47 9.30 -45.50
CA GLU A 446 24.53 10.09 -44.90
C GLU A 446 24.03 10.69 -43.60
N LEU A 447 24.64 10.26 -42.50
CA LEU A 447 24.58 11.01 -41.27
C LEU A 447 25.50 12.19 -41.50
N ALA A 448 24.93 13.37 -41.67
CA ALA A 448 25.71 14.59 -41.51
C ALA A 448 26.46 14.43 -40.18
N GLN A 449 27.79 14.38 -40.22
CA GLN A 449 28.60 14.63 -39.04
C GLN A 449 28.40 16.08 -38.67
N THR A 450 27.24 16.41 -38.10
CA THR A 450 27.19 17.50 -37.16
C THR A 450 27.97 16.99 -35.96
N ALA A 451 29.28 17.31 -35.93
CA ALA A 451 29.86 17.72 -34.66
C ALA A 451 28.82 18.63 -34.01
N PRO A 452 28.52 18.46 -32.71
CA PRO A 452 27.51 19.27 -32.06
C PRO A 452 27.93 20.73 -32.23
N GLU A 453 27.38 21.41 -33.24
CA GLU A 453 27.20 22.83 -33.13
C GLU A 453 26.32 22.93 -31.91
N ASP A 454 26.85 23.56 -30.87
CA ASP A 454 26.09 24.15 -29.78
C ASP A 454 25.07 25.14 -30.38
N ARG A 455 24.09 24.65 -31.13
CA ARG A 455 22.76 25.19 -31.11
C ARG A 455 22.14 24.74 -29.80
N LEU A 456 22.71 25.28 -28.73
CA LEU A 456 21.88 25.92 -27.73
C LEU A 456 20.78 26.62 -28.53
N LEU A 457 19.55 26.13 -28.40
CA LEU A 457 18.45 27.07 -28.23
C LEU A 457 19.05 28.16 -27.34
N GLU A 458 19.26 29.37 -27.87
CA GLU A 458 19.62 30.53 -27.07
C GLU A 458 18.50 30.71 -26.05
N VAL A 459 18.57 29.92 -24.97
CA VAL A 459 18.21 30.38 -23.67
C VAL A 459 19.21 31.48 -23.46
N PHE A 460 18.77 32.71 -23.66
CA PHE A 460 19.40 33.87 -23.05
C PHE A 460 19.42 33.58 -21.54
N ASP A 461 20.47 32.91 -21.12
CA ASP A 461 20.95 32.82 -19.74
C ASP A 461 22.27 33.60 -19.73
N ASP A 462 22.20 34.84 -20.25
CA ASP A 462 23.27 35.80 -20.06
C ASP A 462 22.88 36.66 -18.87
N GLU A 463 23.66 36.49 -17.82
CA GLU A 463 23.73 37.28 -16.60
C GLU A 463 22.68 36.97 -15.53
N LYS A 464 23.17 36.88 -14.28
CA LYS A 464 22.38 36.95 -13.06
C LYS A 464 21.35 38.07 -13.17
N HIS A 465 20.11 37.74 -13.53
CA HIS A 465 19.08 38.74 -13.65
C HIS A 465 18.62 39.15 -12.25
N ASP A 466 18.87 40.40 -11.86
CA ASP A 466 18.16 41.10 -10.77
C ASP A 466 16.67 41.38 -11.13
N HIS A 467 16.16 40.70 -12.16
CA HIS A 467 14.87 40.94 -12.80
C HIS A 467 14.09 39.63 -12.90
N PRO A 468 12.77 39.65 -12.67
CA PRO A 468 11.96 38.44 -12.71
C PRO A 468 11.84 37.88 -14.12
N VAL A 469 11.86 36.54 -14.20
CA VAL A 469 11.78 35.78 -15.46
C VAL A 469 10.33 35.34 -15.70
N VAL A 470 9.78 35.67 -16.87
CA VAL A 470 8.51 35.09 -17.33
C VAL A 470 8.74 34.07 -18.43
N GLN A 471 7.83 33.12 -18.59
CA GLN A 471 7.83 32.20 -19.71
C GLN A 471 6.73 32.60 -20.71
N VAL A 472 7.11 32.87 -21.95
CA VAL A 472 6.21 33.22 -23.04
C VAL A 472 6.08 32.01 -23.94
N ALA A 473 4.88 31.47 -24.13
CA ALA A 473 4.61 30.38 -25.07
C ALA A 473 3.80 30.90 -26.26
N VAL A 474 4.31 30.74 -27.47
CA VAL A 474 3.65 31.16 -28.73
C VAL A 474 3.23 29.92 -29.49
N PHE A 475 1.93 29.78 -29.72
CA PHE A 475 1.33 28.70 -30.48
C PHE A 475 0.99 29.22 -31.87
N SER A 476 1.61 28.70 -32.93
CA SER A 476 1.43 29.20 -34.30
C SER A 476 1.49 28.11 -35.36
N VAL A 477 0.93 28.36 -36.54
CA VAL A 477 1.13 27.48 -37.71
C VAL A 477 2.60 27.53 -38.18
N PRO A 478 3.11 26.46 -38.82
CA PRO A 478 4.42 26.48 -39.48
C PRO A 478 4.54 27.61 -40.51
N GLY A 479 5.72 28.20 -40.64
CA GLY A 479 5.99 29.30 -41.60
C GLY A 479 5.63 30.70 -41.11
N LEU A 480 5.21 30.85 -39.85
CA LEU A 480 4.97 32.16 -39.25
C LEU A 480 6.28 32.97 -39.15
N PRO A 481 6.32 34.25 -39.61
CA PRO A 481 7.49 35.10 -39.39
C PRO A 481 7.62 35.43 -37.90
N ILE A 482 8.54 34.75 -37.22
CA ILE A 482 8.74 34.84 -35.77
C ILE A 482 9.55 36.09 -35.38
N ASP A 483 10.40 36.60 -36.26
CA ASP A 483 11.33 37.71 -35.94
C ASP A 483 10.62 39.00 -35.52
N PRO A 484 9.53 39.45 -36.17
CA PRO A 484 8.78 40.63 -35.71
C PRO A 484 8.14 40.44 -34.33
N LEU A 485 7.70 39.22 -34.02
CA LEU A 485 7.12 38.88 -32.71
C LEU A 485 8.20 38.87 -31.62
N LEU A 486 9.35 38.25 -31.91
CA LEU A 486 10.52 38.24 -31.05
C LEU A 486 11.00 39.67 -30.78
N ALA A 487 11.08 40.52 -31.79
CA ALA A 487 11.44 41.93 -31.63
C ALA A 487 10.46 42.66 -30.71
N ALA A 488 9.14 42.45 -30.87
CA ALA A 488 8.12 43.05 -30.02
C ALA A 488 8.18 42.54 -28.56
N ILE A 489 8.43 41.24 -28.35
CA ILE A 489 8.58 40.67 -27.01
C ILE A 489 9.87 41.19 -26.34
N ARG A 490 10.98 41.28 -27.08
CA ARG A 490 12.25 41.83 -26.61
C ARG A 490 12.11 43.30 -26.21
N GLU A 491 11.44 44.11 -27.03
CA GLU A 491 11.18 45.52 -26.72
C GLU A 491 10.33 45.67 -25.45
N ALA A 492 9.25 44.89 -25.35
CA ALA A 492 8.40 44.89 -24.16
C ALA A 492 9.17 44.44 -22.91
N ALA A 493 9.96 43.37 -23.00
CA ALA A 493 10.76 42.86 -21.89
C ALA A 493 11.84 43.86 -21.43
N ARG A 494 12.51 44.53 -22.38
CA ARG A 494 13.50 45.58 -22.08
C ARG A 494 12.86 46.77 -21.39
N ARG A 495 11.71 47.24 -21.89
CA ARG A 495 10.97 48.37 -21.29
C ARG A 495 10.52 48.08 -19.86
N GLU A 496 10.03 46.87 -19.61
CA GLU A 496 9.51 46.48 -18.29
C GLU A 496 10.60 45.93 -17.35
N ARG A 497 11.87 45.89 -17.78
CA ARG A 497 13.02 45.34 -17.03
C ARG A 497 12.77 43.93 -16.50
N VAL A 498 12.43 43.04 -17.42
CA VAL A 498 12.09 41.64 -17.15
C VAL A 498 12.81 40.72 -18.10
N ALA A 499 13.23 39.57 -17.60
CA ALA A 499 13.75 38.51 -18.44
C ALA A 499 12.60 37.65 -18.94
N PHE A 500 12.76 37.03 -20.11
CA PHE A 500 11.74 36.11 -20.62
C PHE A 500 12.36 34.87 -21.24
N ARG A 501 11.66 33.75 -21.10
CA ARG A 501 11.94 32.49 -21.80
C ARG A 501 10.85 32.26 -22.83
N LEU A 502 11.21 32.30 -24.11
CA LEU A 502 10.27 32.01 -25.18
C LEU A 502 10.18 30.50 -25.45
N THR A 503 8.98 29.99 -25.66
CA THR A 503 8.71 28.64 -26.15
C THR A 503 7.81 28.77 -27.37
N LEU A 504 8.29 28.31 -28.51
CA LEU A 504 7.50 28.25 -29.75
C LEU A 504 6.88 26.86 -29.85
N VAL A 505 5.57 26.80 -29.98
CA VAL A 505 4.81 25.56 -30.08
C VAL A 505 4.12 25.54 -31.45
N PRO A 506 4.64 24.77 -32.42
CA PRO A 506 3.99 24.65 -33.72
C PRO A 506 2.64 23.95 -33.55
N ILE A 507 1.60 24.52 -34.15
CA ILE A 507 0.26 23.95 -34.25
C ILE A 507 0.06 23.51 -35.69
N LEU A 508 0.10 22.20 -35.90
CA LEU A 508 0.11 21.58 -37.23
C LEU A 508 -1.29 21.53 -37.86
N ASP A 509 -2.34 21.50 -37.03
CA ASP A 509 -3.73 21.38 -37.48
C ASP A 509 -4.73 21.88 -36.40
N LEU A 510 -6.02 21.88 -36.75
CA LEU A 510 -7.13 22.26 -35.88
C LEU A 510 -7.29 21.35 -34.64
N HIS A 511 -6.89 20.08 -34.75
CA HIS A 511 -6.97 19.13 -33.63
C HIS A 511 -5.89 19.44 -32.58
N HIS A 512 -4.66 19.69 -32.99
CA HIS A 512 -3.57 20.21 -32.15
C HIS A 512 -3.93 21.57 -31.53
N ALA A 513 -4.59 22.45 -32.29
CA ALA A 513 -5.07 23.73 -31.75
C ALA A 513 -6.08 23.49 -30.61
N HIS A 514 -7.03 22.58 -30.78
CA HIS A 514 -8.03 22.23 -29.76
C HIS A 514 -7.44 21.52 -28.54
N LEU A 515 -6.52 20.57 -28.71
CA LEU A 515 -5.84 19.89 -27.59
C LEU A 515 -4.99 20.87 -26.78
N ALA A 516 -4.35 21.83 -27.43
CA ALA A 516 -3.67 22.92 -26.75
C ALA A 516 -4.66 23.95 -26.18
N ALA A 517 -5.96 23.86 -26.47
CA ALA A 517 -7.03 24.81 -26.19
C ALA A 517 -6.85 26.21 -26.84
N CYS A 518 -6.06 26.32 -27.90
CA CYS A 518 -5.90 27.53 -28.70
C CYS A 518 -7.20 27.84 -29.47
N ARG A 519 -7.84 28.98 -29.17
CA ARG A 519 -9.07 29.44 -29.86
C ARG A 519 -8.80 30.28 -31.12
N GLY A 520 -7.54 30.38 -31.54
CA GLY A 520 -7.07 31.13 -32.72
C GLY A 520 -5.55 31.03 -32.85
N LEU A 521 -5.01 31.21 -34.05
CA LEU A 521 -3.57 31.16 -34.31
C LEU A 521 -3.11 32.49 -34.92
N PRO A 522 -2.02 33.10 -34.42
CA PRO A 522 -1.23 32.66 -33.27
C PRO A 522 -1.97 32.85 -31.92
N THR A 523 -1.65 32.02 -30.92
CA THR A 523 -2.03 32.25 -29.52
C THR A 523 -0.76 32.49 -28.71
N VAL A 524 -0.70 33.57 -27.94
CA VAL A 524 0.42 33.85 -27.02
C VAL A 524 -0.04 33.65 -25.58
N ARG A 525 0.74 32.92 -24.79
CA ARG A 525 0.55 32.73 -23.35
C ARG A 525 1.76 33.26 -22.62
N ILE A 526 1.51 33.93 -21.51
CA ILE A 526 2.58 34.40 -20.63
C ILE A 526 2.34 33.77 -19.26
N HIS A 527 3.37 33.10 -18.75
CA HIS A 527 3.42 32.40 -17.48
C HIS A 527 4.47 33.07 -16.58
N HIS A 528 4.17 33.26 -15.31
CA HIS A 528 5.16 33.70 -14.34
C HIS A 528 5.78 32.47 -13.66
N ARG A 529 7.11 32.34 -13.70
CA ARG A 529 7.80 31.10 -13.28
C ARG A 529 7.91 30.95 -11.75
N ASP A 530 7.84 32.05 -10.99
CA ASP A 530 8.09 32.04 -9.53
C ASP A 530 6.83 31.87 -8.65
N VAL A 531 5.71 31.34 -9.16
CA VAL A 531 4.59 30.89 -8.30
C VAL A 531 4.61 29.38 -8.20
N LEU A 532 5.73 28.86 -7.68
CA LEU A 532 5.77 27.56 -7.02
C LEU A 532 6.06 27.86 -5.55
N THR A 533 5.06 28.36 -4.83
CA THR A 533 5.11 28.34 -3.36
C THR A 533 4.90 26.91 -2.89
N GLU A 534 5.76 26.49 -1.96
CA GLU A 534 5.69 25.22 -1.24
C GLU A 534 4.25 24.95 -0.76
N GLY A 535 3.72 23.77 -1.10
CA GLY A 535 2.59 23.17 -0.38
C GLY A 535 1.16 23.37 -0.90
N ALA A 536 0.90 24.06 -2.02
CA ALA A 536 -0.46 24.16 -2.58
C ALA A 536 -0.58 23.58 -3.99
N ALA A 537 -1.67 22.85 -4.26
CA ALA A 537 -2.00 22.33 -5.59
C ALA A 537 -2.04 23.46 -6.65
N PRO A 538 -1.60 23.19 -7.90
CA PRO A 538 -1.26 24.22 -8.86
C PRO A 538 -2.50 25.03 -9.28
N ARG A 539 -2.55 26.30 -8.88
CA ARG A 539 -3.44 27.30 -9.50
C ARG A 539 -2.58 28.21 -10.37
N THR A 540 -2.34 27.80 -11.61
CA THR A 540 -1.68 28.66 -12.60
C THR A 540 -2.60 29.81 -12.98
N ALA A 541 -2.30 31.03 -12.53
CA ALA A 541 -2.79 32.23 -13.18
C ALA A 541 -2.04 32.39 -14.51
N PHE A 542 -2.68 32.08 -15.64
CA PHE A 542 -2.14 32.34 -16.97
C PHE A 542 -2.97 33.42 -17.65
N LEU A 543 -2.31 34.38 -18.30
CA LEU A 543 -3.01 35.34 -19.16
C LEU A 543 -2.96 34.80 -20.59
N ARG A 544 -4.15 34.52 -21.14
CA ARG A 544 -4.31 33.91 -22.47
C ARG A 544 -4.91 34.94 -23.41
N ARG A 545 -4.23 35.23 -24.52
CA ARG A 545 -4.79 36.08 -25.58
C ARG A 545 -4.78 35.36 -26.92
N HIS A 546 -5.92 35.42 -27.58
CA HIS A 546 -6.13 34.89 -28.91
C HIS A 546 -6.13 36.06 -29.90
N PHE A 547 -5.42 35.91 -31.01
CA PHE A 547 -5.53 36.81 -32.14
C PHE A 547 -6.41 36.11 -33.19
N ALA A 548 -7.53 36.74 -33.56
CA ALA A 548 -8.46 36.20 -34.55
C ALA A 548 -8.33 37.01 -35.83
N GLY A 549 -7.92 36.37 -36.93
CA GLY A 549 -7.81 36.97 -38.26
C GLY A 549 -6.57 36.49 -39.04
N ALA A 550 -6.68 36.44 -40.37
CA ALA A 550 -5.60 36.02 -41.28
C ALA A 550 -4.51 37.09 -41.46
N ALA A 551 -4.72 38.32 -40.98
CA ALA A 551 -3.77 39.42 -41.07
C ALA A 551 -3.07 39.65 -39.71
N TRP A 552 -1.75 39.79 -39.75
CA TRP A 552 -0.92 40.02 -38.58
C TRP A 552 -1.24 41.38 -37.92
N PRO A 553 -1.41 41.45 -36.59
CA PRO A 553 -1.39 42.74 -35.91
C PRO A 553 0.02 43.33 -35.97
N THR A 554 0.15 44.60 -36.37
CA THR A 554 1.45 45.31 -36.40
C THR A 554 2.13 45.26 -35.03
N ALA A 555 3.46 45.44 -34.97
CA ALA A 555 4.19 45.49 -33.70
C ALA A 555 3.58 46.49 -32.70
N GLU A 556 3.01 47.60 -33.21
CA GLU A 556 2.25 48.58 -32.42
C GLU A 556 0.93 48.04 -31.87
N ALA A 557 0.21 47.19 -32.61
CA ALA A 557 -1.02 46.55 -32.14
C ALA A 557 -0.76 45.46 -31.08
N LEU A 558 0.44 44.87 -31.06
CA LEU A 558 0.88 43.88 -30.06
C LEU A 558 1.34 44.49 -28.73
N GLN A 559 1.76 45.76 -28.74
CA GLN A 559 2.32 46.46 -27.58
C GLN A 559 1.35 46.64 -26.39
N PRO A 560 0.11 47.18 -26.56
CA PRO A 560 -0.81 47.35 -25.44
C PRO A 560 -1.27 46.03 -24.77
N PRO A 561 -1.58 44.96 -25.53
CA PRO A 561 -1.90 43.63 -24.99
C PRO A 561 -0.81 42.99 -24.15
N LEU A 562 0.43 43.01 -24.65
CA LEU A 562 1.59 42.48 -23.95
C LEU A 562 1.78 43.29 -22.67
N ARG A 563 1.76 44.63 -22.75
CA ARG A 563 1.88 45.52 -21.59
C ARG A 563 0.89 45.19 -20.47
N GLN A 564 -0.38 44.95 -20.78
CA GLN A 564 -1.39 44.61 -19.78
C GLN A 564 -1.14 43.22 -19.15
N ALA A 565 -0.67 42.26 -19.92
CA ALA A 565 -0.29 40.93 -19.41
C ALA A 565 0.90 41.01 -18.44
N TRP A 566 1.89 41.85 -18.77
CA TRP A 566 3.07 42.11 -17.93
C TRP A 566 2.70 42.79 -16.62
N ILE A 567 1.84 43.83 -16.66
CA ILE A 567 1.37 44.54 -15.46
C ILE A 567 0.57 43.60 -14.54
N ALA A 568 -0.33 42.78 -15.09
CA ALA A 568 -1.15 41.85 -14.32
C ALA A 568 -0.32 40.76 -13.61
N ALA A 569 0.72 40.25 -14.28
CA ALA A 569 1.66 39.29 -13.67
C ALA A 569 2.45 39.92 -12.51
N PHE A 570 2.72 41.23 -12.57
CA PHE A 570 3.50 41.96 -11.57
C PHE A 570 2.71 42.42 -10.35
N ASP A 571 1.50 42.93 -10.54
CA ASP A 571 0.63 43.39 -9.45
C ASP A 571 0.27 42.23 -8.51
N TYR A 572 0.17 41.01 -9.04
CA TYR A 572 -0.02 39.79 -8.26
C TYR A 572 1.17 39.50 -7.32
N ARG A 573 2.41 39.73 -7.77
CA ARG A 573 3.64 39.49 -6.97
C ARG A 573 3.86 40.54 -5.88
N ARG A 574 3.40 41.78 -6.07
CA ARG A 574 3.58 42.89 -5.10
C ARG A 574 2.49 42.95 -4.01
N GLY A 575 1.56 42.01 -3.95
CA GLY A 575 0.51 41.96 -2.92
C GLY A 575 -0.51 43.11 -2.97
N ARG A 576 -0.50 43.95 -4.01
CA ARG A 576 -1.43 45.07 -4.15
C ARG A 576 -2.73 44.59 -4.80
N ARG A 577 -3.72 44.20 -3.99
CA ARG A 577 -5.11 44.10 -4.45
C ARG A 577 -5.69 45.51 -4.66
N ARG A 578 -5.56 46.10 -5.85
CA ARG A 578 -6.46 47.21 -6.22
C ARG A 578 -7.88 46.65 -6.34
N ARG A 579 -8.88 47.41 -5.86
CA ARG A 579 -10.29 47.02 -5.94
C ARG A 579 -10.67 46.77 -7.41
N TRP A 580 -11.35 45.66 -7.64
CA TRP A 580 -11.68 45.11 -8.95
C TRP A 580 -12.77 45.89 -9.72
N ALA A 581 -13.23 47.04 -9.22
CA ALA A 581 -14.39 47.75 -9.74
C ALA A 581 -14.13 48.58 -11.02
N ASP A 582 -12.87 48.76 -11.43
CA ASP A 582 -12.50 49.68 -12.52
C ASP A 582 -12.18 48.98 -13.87
N GLN A 583 -12.67 47.75 -14.09
CA GLN A 583 -12.36 47.00 -15.32
C GLN A 583 -13.33 47.31 -16.49
N PRO A 584 -12.82 47.37 -17.75
CA PRO A 584 -13.64 47.62 -18.93
C PRO A 584 -14.58 46.46 -19.28
N ALA A 585 -15.72 46.79 -19.91
CA ALA A 585 -16.90 45.94 -20.14
C ALA A 585 -16.69 44.58 -20.83
N TRP A 586 -15.52 44.31 -21.43
CA TRP A 586 -15.20 43.02 -22.03
C TRP A 586 -14.71 41.98 -21.01
N ALA A 587 -14.18 42.40 -19.85
CA ALA A 587 -13.83 41.52 -18.74
C ALA A 587 -15.08 40.81 -18.15
N LEU A 588 -16.22 41.52 -18.13
CA LEU A 588 -17.53 41.01 -17.69
C LEU A 588 -18.11 39.89 -18.59
N LYS A 589 -17.65 39.74 -19.85
CA LYS A 589 -18.10 38.65 -20.75
C LYS A 589 -17.41 37.31 -20.44
N GLY A 590 -16.15 37.32 -19.98
CA GLY A 590 -15.49 36.12 -19.46
C GLY A 590 -16.06 35.71 -18.09
N GLU A 591 -16.40 36.71 -17.27
CA GLU A 591 -16.94 36.52 -15.94
C GLU A 591 -18.36 35.92 -15.93
N LYS A 592 -19.24 36.30 -16.87
CA LYS A 592 -20.55 35.63 -17.03
C LYS A 592 -20.41 34.16 -17.46
N ALA A 593 -19.38 33.82 -18.24
CA ALA A 593 -19.09 32.44 -18.62
C ALA A 593 -18.52 31.63 -17.45
N GLU A 594 -17.67 32.24 -16.62
CA GLU A 594 -17.09 31.59 -15.44
C GLU A 594 -18.11 31.46 -14.28
N LEU A 595 -18.99 32.46 -14.08
CA LEU A 595 -20.09 32.38 -13.12
C LEU A 595 -21.16 31.38 -13.56
N ALA A 596 -21.43 31.28 -14.88
CA ALA A 596 -22.32 30.24 -15.43
C ALA A 596 -21.70 28.84 -15.37
N TYR A 597 -20.38 28.73 -15.47
CA TYR A 597 -19.63 27.49 -15.26
C TYR A 597 -19.67 27.07 -13.78
N ARG A 598 -19.43 27.99 -12.85
CA ARG A 598 -19.52 27.74 -11.39
C ARG A 598 -20.92 27.32 -10.97
N ARG A 599 -21.96 28.04 -11.41
CA ARG A 599 -23.36 27.65 -11.13
C ARG A 599 -23.70 26.28 -11.70
N ARG A 600 -23.20 25.92 -12.89
CA ARG A 600 -23.38 24.56 -13.45
C ARG A 600 -22.68 23.50 -12.60
N HIS A 601 -21.44 23.73 -12.21
CA HIS A 601 -20.67 22.79 -11.40
C HIS A 601 -21.25 22.60 -9.99
N ASP A 602 -21.74 23.67 -9.36
CA ASP A 602 -22.38 23.61 -8.05
C ASP A 602 -23.75 22.91 -8.13
N THR A 603 -24.49 23.10 -9.23
CA THR A 603 -25.77 22.40 -9.47
C THR A 603 -25.56 20.91 -9.76
N GLU A 604 -24.50 20.55 -10.49
CA GLU A 604 -24.13 19.16 -10.76
C GLU A 604 -23.60 18.44 -9.52
N ALA A 605 -22.86 19.14 -8.65
CA ALA A 605 -22.43 18.61 -7.36
C ALA A 605 -23.62 18.35 -6.44
N LEU A 606 -24.55 19.31 -6.33
CA LEU A 606 -25.76 19.15 -5.52
C LEU A 606 -26.66 18.02 -6.05
N ALA A 607 -26.78 17.87 -7.37
CA ALA A 607 -27.52 16.77 -7.98
C ALA A 607 -26.87 15.39 -7.73
N ARG A 608 -25.54 15.32 -7.70
CA ARG A 608 -24.80 14.08 -7.36
C ARG A 608 -24.96 13.70 -5.89
N ASP A 609 -24.85 14.66 -4.98
CA ASP A 609 -25.01 14.41 -3.54
C ASP A 609 -26.43 13.94 -3.22
N GLN A 610 -27.44 14.56 -3.85
CA GLN A 610 -28.83 14.11 -3.71
C GLN A 610 -29.05 12.70 -4.28
N GLN A 611 -28.38 12.35 -5.39
CA GLN A 611 -28.49 11.03 -5.99
C GLN A 611 -27.76 9.95 -5.19
N GLU A 612 -26.57 10.24 -4.63
CA GLU A 612 -25.86 9.36 -3.71
C GLU A 612 -26.74 9.08 -2.48
N SER A 613 -27.39 10.11 -1.93
CA SER A 613 -28.34 9.98 -0.81
C SER A 613 -29.53 9.09 -1.16
N ASN A 614 -30.14 9.28 -2.35
CA ASN A 614 -31.27 8.47 -2.80
C ASN A 614 -30.86 6.98 -3.02
N ILE A 615 -29.68 6.73 -3.58
CA ILE A 615 -29.17 5.36 -3.78
C ILE A 615 -28.87 4.71 -2.43
N ARG A 616 -28.25 5.44 -1.50
CA ARG A 616 -27.98 4.96 -0.14
C ARG A 616 -29.26 4.55 0.57
N ALA A 617 -30.29 5.39 0.55
CA ALA A 617 -31.58 5.06 1.14
C ALA A 617 -32.20 3.79 0.52
N ALA A 618 -32.08 3.61 -0.81
CA ALA A 618 -32.59 2.42 -1.50
C ALA A 618 -31.79 1.14 -1.19
N VAL A 619 -30.47 1.26 -0.97
CA VAL A 619 -29.59 0.16 -0.54
C VAL A 619 -29.88 -0.21 0.92
N GLU A 620 -29.99 0.77 1.80
CA GLU A 620 -30.31 0.59 3.22
C GLU A 620 -31.71 -0.01 3.41
N ALA A 621 -32.69 0.35 2.58
CA ALA A 621 -34.02 -0.25 2.61
C ALA A 621 -34.01 -1.75 2.24
N ARG A 622 -33.09 -2.19 1.36
CA ARG A 622 -32.97 -3.59 0.92
C ARG A 622 -32.07 -4.44 1.83
N LEU A 623 -30.93 -3.91 2.27
CA LEU A 623 -29.96 -4.65 3.09
C LEU A 623 -30.18 -4.45 4.60
N GLY A 624 -30.96 -3.45 4.99
CA GLY A 624 -31.08 -2.97 6.36
C GLY A 624 -29.98 -1.93 6.67
N ALA A 625 -30.35 -0.82 7.31
CA ALA A 625 -29.45 0.31 7.57
C ALA A 625 -28.19 0.00 8.41
N ARG A 626 -28.11 -1.19 9.03
CA ARG A 626 -26.95 -1.65 9.80
C ARG A 626 -26.16 -2.76 9.12
N SER A 627 -26.49 -3.12 7.88
CA SER A 627 -25.75 -4.13 7.13
C SER A 627 -24.35 -3.62 6.77
N PRO A 628 -23.27 -4.35 7.11
CA PRO A 628 -21.92 -3.99 6.71
C PRO A 628 -21.73 -3.97 5.18
N GLY A 629 -22.61 -4.62 4.41
CA GLY A 629 -22.66 -4.52 2.95
C GLY A 629 -23.04 -3.15 2.41
N VAL A 630 -23.74 -2.30 3.18
CA VAL A 630 -24.18 -0.96 2.75
C VAL A 630 -22.98 -0.06 2.42
N GLU A 631 -22.01 0.07 3.33
CA GLU A 631 -20.87 0.96 3.12
C GLU A 631 -19.95 0.47 2.00
N LEU A 632 -19.83 -0.85 1.85
CA LEU A 632 -19.02 -1.45 0.80
C LEU A 632 -19.61 -1.17 -0.59
N LEU A 633 -20.94 -1.27 -0.73
CA LEU A 633 -21.63 -0.98 -1.97
C LEU A 633 -21.62 0.52 -2.28
N MET A 634 -21.83 1.37 -1.26
CA MET A 634 -21.84 2.82 -1.42
C MET A 634 -20.48 3.38 -1.87
N GLN A 635 -19.37 2.77 -1.46
CA GLN A 635 -18.04 3.14 -1.97
C GLN A 635 -17.88 2.89 -3.49
N GLN A 636 -18.53 1.85 -4.04
CA GLN A 636 -18.47 1.56 -5.47
C GLN A 636 -19.47 2.41 -6.27
N VAL A 637 -20.66 2.64 -5.72
CA VAL A 637 -21.64 3.59 -6.29
C VAL A 637 -21.02 4.98 -6.44
N LYS A 638 -20.29 5.44 -5.43
CA LYS A 638 -19.60 6.74 -5.47
C LYS A 638 -18.58 6.83 -6.60
N ARG A 639 -17.77 5.79 -6.81
CA ARG A 639 -16.83 5.71 -7.93
C ARG A 639 -17.53 5.68 -9.30
N GLY A 640 -18.70 5.05 -9.40
CA GLY A 640 -19.53 5.06 -10.60
C GLY A 640 -20.13 6.44 -10.92
N LEU A 641 -20.64 7.13 -9.90
CA LEU A 641 -21.17 8.50 -10.01
C LEU A 641 -20.08 9.53 -10.36
N GLU A 642 -18.83 9.28 -9.98
CA GLU A 642 -17.67 10.09 -10.39
C GLU A 642 -17.33 9.92 -11.88
N ALA A 643 -17.69 8.78 -12.49
CA ALA A 643 -17.35 8.44 -13.87
C ALA A 643 -18.39 8.86 -14.94
N ARG A 644 -19.65 9.16 -14.56
CA ARG A 644 -20.73 9.58 -15.50
C ARG A 644 -21.68 10.66 -14.93
N PRO A 645 -22.40 11.42 -15.78
CA PRO A 645 -23.40 12.39 -15.34
C PRO A 645 -24.60 11.74 -14.63
N ALA A 646 -25.03 12.36 -13.53
CA ALA A 646 -26.12 11.96 -12.64
C ALA A 646 -27.41 11.46 -13.36
N ALA A 647 -27.78 12.10 -14.47
CA ALA A 647 -29.04 11.86 -15.17
C ALA A 647 -29.24 10.46 -15.79
N THR A 648 -28.20 9.62 -15.88
CA THR A 648 -28.25 8.34 -16.62
C THR A 648 -28.47 7.08 -15.77
N TRP A 649 -28.44 7.21 -14.44
CA TRP A 649 -28.58 6.07 -13.51
C TRP A 649 -30.03 5.70 -13.10
N PRO A 650 -31.02 6.62 -13.03
CA PRO A 650 -32.32 6.31 -12.42
C PRO A 650 -33.09 5.15 -13.07
N GLU A 651 -33.00 4.96 -14.38
CA GLU A 651 -33.82 3.98 -15.12
C GLU A 651 -33.39 2.52 -14.89
N HIS A 652 -32.13 2.27 -14.57
CA HIS A 652 -31.59 0.91 -14.36
C HIS A 652 -31.27 0.58 -12.90
N LEU A 653 -31.36 1.58 -12.02
CA LEU A 653 -30.99 1.45 -10.61
C LEU A 653 -31.77 0.35 -9.86
N PRO A 654 -33.10 0.18 -10.02
CA PRO A 654 -33.81 -0.88 -9.31
C PRO A 654 -33.33 -2.29 -9.68
N ALA A 655 -33.14 -2.57 -10.97
CA ALA A 655 -32.65 -3.86 -11.46
C ALA A 655 -31.20 -4.11 -11.04
N LEU A 656 -30.35 -3.08 -11.07
CA LEU A 656 -28.97 -3.17 -10.59
C LEU A 656 -28.91 -3.42 -9.09
N LEU A 657 -29.76 -2.75 -8.30
CA LEU A 657 -29.84 -2.98 -6.85
C LEU A 657 -30.29 -4.41 -6.53
N ASP A 658 -31.23 -4.97 -7.28
CA ASP A 658 -31.66 -6.36 -7.07
C ASP A 658 -30.53 -7.36 -7.41
N VAL A 659 -29.77 -7.11 -8.48
CA VAL A 659 -28.58 -7.90 -8.86
C VAL A 659 -27.43 -7.74 -7.85
N TRP A 660 -27.25 -6.55 -7.27
CA TRP A 660 -26.16 -6.26 -6.34
C TRP A 660 -26.42 -6.69 -4.91
N THR A 661 -27.67 -6.60 -4.45
CA THR A 661 -28.02 -6.88 -3.05
C THR A 661 -28.24 -8.37 -2.81
N ALA A 662 -28.70 -9.14 -3.79
CA ALA A 662 -28.94 -10.58 -3.63
C ALA A 662 -27.68 -11.39 -3.24
N PRO A 663 -26.49 -11.18 -3.85
CA PRO A 663 -25.27 -11.88 -3.42
C PRO A 663 -24.79 -11.46 -2.03
N ILE A 664 -24.99 -10.19 -1.66
CA ILE A 664 -24.61 -9.65 -0.35
C ILE A 664 -25.54 -10.20 0.73
N GLN A 665 -26.85 -10.26 0.49
CA GLN A 665 -27.83 -10.87 1.38
C GLN A 665 -27.56 -12.37 1.55
N ALA A 666 -27.25 -13.08 0.46
CA ALA A 666 -26.88 -14.50 0.52
C ALA A 666 -25.58 -14.71 1.34
N PHE A 667 -24.60 -13.82 1.19
CA PHE A 667 -23.35 -13.84 1.94
C PHE A 667 -23.56 -13.52 3.43
N GLU A 668 -24.35 -12.49 3.76
CA GLU A 668 -24.67 -12.11 5.14
C GLU A 668 -25.52 -13.20 5.81
N ALA A 669 -26.54 -13.75 5.14
CA ALA A 669 -27.33 -14.86 5.64
C ALA A 669 -26.48 -16.13 5.91
N ALA A 670 -25.42 -16.36 5.12
CA ALA A 670 -24.50 -17.48 5.30
C ALA A 670 -23.51 -17.28 6.46
N ILE A 671 -23.27 -16.05 6.91
CA ILE A 671 -22.22 -15.71 7.89
C ILE A 671 -22.79 -15.26 9.24
N VAL A 672 -24.02 -14.76 9.31
CA VAL A 672 -24.61 -14.19 10.54
C VAL A 672 -24.67 -15.12 11.78
N PRO A 673 -24.61 -16.48 11.71
CA PRO A 673 -24.41 -17.28 12.92
C PRO A 673 -22.98 -17.23 13.49
N PHE A 674 -22.00 -16.68 12.76
CA PHE A 674 -20.60 -16.63 13.15
C PHE A 674 -20.10 -15.18 13.13
N THR A 675 -19.55 -14.75 14.27
CA THR A 675 -19.00 -13.40 14.57
C THR A 675 -18.33 -12.63 13.42
N PRO A 676 -18.30 -11.28 13.47
CA PRO A 676 -18.09 -10.42 12.30
C PRO A 676 -16.67 -10.51 11.73
N PRO A 677 -16.47 -10.17 10.44
CA PRO A 677 -15.18 -10.31 9.78
C PRO A 677 -14.15 -9.29 10.31
N PRO A 678 -12.85 -9.61 10.29
CA PRO A 678 -11.80 -8.67 10.62
C PRO A 678 -11.62 -7.64 9.51
N ALA A 679 -11.39 -6.38 9.90
CA ALA A 679 -11.19 -5.22 9.02
C ALA A 679 -9.88 -5.20 8.21
N SER A 680 -9.16 -6.33 8.08
CA SER A 680 -7.93 -6.41 7.29
C SER A 680 -8.23 -7.05 5.93
N GLY A 681 -8.21 -6.21 4.89
CA GLY A 681 -8.41 -6.63 3.50
C GLY A 681 -7.49 -7.77 3.08
N GLY A 682 -8.08 -8.95 2.92
CA GLY A 682 -7.43 -10.12 2.37
C GLY A 682 -8.49 -11.14 1.94
N SER A 683 -8.45 -11.54 0.66
CA SER A 683 -9.29 -12.54 -0.03
C SER A 683 -10.76 -12.21 -0.36
N GLY A 684 -11.39 -11.18 0.22
CA GLY A 684 -12.78 -10.80 -0.13
C GLY A 684 -12.97 -9.90 -1.36
N ALA A 685 -11.90 -9.46 -2.03
CA ALA A 685 -11.95 -8.34 -2.99
C ALA A 685 -12.32 -8.73 -4.44
N GLN A 686 -12.34 -10.02 -4.81
CA GLN A 686 -12.46 -10.42 -6.22
C GLN A 686 -13.89 -10.59 -6.77
N PRO A 687 -14.92 -11.04 -6.01
CA PRO A 687 -16.31 -10.92 -6.46
C PRO A 687 -16.70 -9.46 -6.74
N LEU A 688 -16.15 -8.54 -5.94
CA LEU A 688 -16.35 -7.10 -6.05
C LEU A 688 -15.58 -6.49 -7.24
N PHE A 689 -14.43 -7.07 -7.62
CA PHE A 689 -13.69 -6.69 -8.83
C PHE A 689 -14.43 -7.12 -10.11
N LEU A 690 -15.04 -8.30 -10.09
CA LEU A 690 -15.88 -8.78 -11.19
C LEU A 690 -17.18 -7.97 -11.31
N MET A 691 -17.79 -7.56 -10.19
CA MET A 691 -18.89 -6.58 -10.18
C MET A 691 -18.45 -5.22 -10.73
N ALA A 692 -17.26 -4.72 -10.36
CA ALA A 692 -16.73 -3.47 -10.91
C ALA A 692 -16.53 -3.54 -12.43
N ARG A 693 -16.05 -4.68 -12.96
CA ARG A 693 -15.91 -4.92 -14.40
C ARG A 693 -17.25 -5.00 -15.15
N ALA A 694 -18.26 -5.61 -14.54
CA ALA A 694 -19.62 -5.62 -15.09
C ALA A 694 -20.23 -4.21 -15.13
N ILE A 695 -20.00 -3.43 -14.06
CA ILE A 695 -20.40 -2.02 -13.98
C ILE A 695 -19.67 -1.17 -15.03
N GLU A 696 -18.37 -1.39 -15.24
CA GLU A 696 -17.58 -0.73 -16.30
C GLU A 696 -18.07 -1.10 -17.71
N THR A 697 -18.48 -2.36 -17.91
CA THR A 697 -18.99 -2.88 -19.19
C THR A 697 -20.34 -2.25 -19.55
N LEU A 698 -21.25 -2.14 -18.58
CA LEU A 698 -22.50 -1.40 -18.74
C LEU A 698 -22.26 0.10 -18.91
N ALA A 699 -21.29 0.67 -18.17
CA ALA A 699 -20.87 2.06 -18.31
C ALA A 699 -20.19 2.36 -19.65
N ALA A 700 -19.77 1.34 -20.41
CA ALA A 700 -19.29 1.46 -21.78
C ALA A 700 -20.41 1.37 -22.84
N GLY A 701 -21.68 1.18 -22.42
CA GLY A 701 -22.85 1.10 -23.31
C GLY A 701 -23.18 -0.31 -23.81
N ALA A 702 -22.57 -1.35 -23.23
CA ALA A 702 -22.89 -2.74 -23.54
C ALA A 702 -24.25 -3.15 -22.96
N SER A 703 -24.81 -4.25 -23.48
CA SER A 703 -26.09 -4.78 -23.02
C SER A 703 -25.95 -5.46 -21.65
N LEU A 704 -27.08 -5.68 -20.97
CA LEU A 704 -27.12 -6.43 -19.71
C LEU A 704 -26.55 -7.86 -19.86
N ASP A 705 -26.80 -8.49 -21.01
CA ASP A 705 -26.31 -9.83 -21.31
C ASP A 705 -24.77 -9.87 -21.46
N ASP A 706 -24.16 -8.83 -22.01
CA ASP A 706 -22.69 -8.71 -22.12
C ASP A 706 -22.02 -8.58 -20.74
N ALA A 707 -22.66 -7.85 -19.83
CA ALA A 707 -22.19 -7.69 -18.46
C ALA A 707 -22.31 -9.00 -17.66
N LEU A 708 -23.38 -9.76 -17.88
CA LEU A 708 -23.59 -11.09 -17.29
C LEU A 708 -22.62 -12.14 -17.86
N ALA A 709 -22.27 -12.03 -19.14
CA ALA A 709 -21.27 -12.89 -19.78
C ALA A 709 -19.86 -12.66 -19.23
N GLU A 710 -19.47 -11.42 -18.92
CA GLU A 710 -18.18 -11.12 -18.27
C GLU A 710 -18.09 -11.65 -16.84
N LEU A 711 -19.17 -11.58 -16.07
CA LEU A 711 -19.23 -12.18 -14.73
C LEU A 711 -19.02 -13.70 -14.79
N SER A 712 -19.59 -14.38 -15.79
CA SER A 712 -19.44 -15.83 -15.99
C SER A 712 -18.02 -16.22 -16.44
N ARG A 713 -17.39 -15.46 -17.35
CA ARG A 713 -16.02 -15.72 -17.82
C ARG A 713 -14.97 -15.53 -16.72
N GLY A 714 -15.13 -14.51 -15.88
CA GLY A 714 -14.24 -14.24 -14.75
C GLY A 714 -14.26 -15.33 -13.67
N GLY A 715 -15.41 -15.99 -13.47
CA GLY A 715 -15.55 -17.11 -12.54
C GLY A 715 -14.77 -18.37 -12.96
N ALA A 716 -14.72 -18.67 -14.26
CA ALA A 716 -14.00 -19.85 -14.78
C ALA A 716 -12.47 -19.68 -14.79
N ALA A 717 -11.97 -18.47 -15.07
CA ALA A 717 -10.54 -18.17 -15.07
C ALA A 717 -9.92 -18.22 -13.65
N PHE A 718 -10.68 -17.84 -12.62
CA PHE A 718 -10.26 -17.90 -11.23
C PHE A 718 -9.92 -19.32 -10.75
N LEU A 719 -10.72 -20.31 -11.17
CA LEU A 719 -10.51 -21.72 -10.80
C LEU A 719 -9.27 -22.34 -11.46
N THR A 720 -8.85 -21.79 -12.61
CA THR A 720 -7.65 -22.23 -13.34
C THR A 720 -6.39 -21.66 -12.69
N VAL A 721 -6.39 -20.39 -12.28
CA VAL A 721 -5.24 -19.73 -11.61
C VAL A 721 -4.99 -20.31 -10.20
N CYS A 722 -6.02 -20.76 -9.49
CA CYS A 722 -5.85 -21.45 -8.21
C CYS A 722 -5.15 -22.82 -8.35
N ALA A 723 -5.17 -23.45 -9.53
CA ALA A 723 -4.46 -24.71 -9.79
C ALA A 723 -2.97 -24.50 -10.12
N GLU A 724 -2.60 -23.34 -10.66
CA GLU A 724 -1.23 -23.02 -11.09
C GLU A 724 -0.39 -22.32 -10.02
N ALA A 725 -1.01 -21.70 -9.00
CA ALA A 725 -0.32 -20.92 -7.96
C ALA A 725 0.42 -21.73 -6.86
N THR A 726 0.63 -23.04 -7.05
CA THR A 726 1.42 -23.87 -6.13
C THR A 726 2.78 -24.22 -6.75
N ASP A 727 3.69 -23.25 -6.81
CA ASP A 727 5.07 -23.49 -7.22
C ASP A 727 6.06 -23.07 -6.11
N LEU A 728 6.74 -24.05 -5.52
CA LEU A 728 7.90 -23.91 -4.62
C LEU A 728 9.06 -24.73 -5.22
N PRO A 729 10.32 -24.30 -5.03
CA PRO A 729 11.46 -24.90 -5.72
C PRO A 729 11.85 -26.23 -5.05
N ILE A 730 11.82 -27.33 -5.81
CA ILE A 730 12.36 -28.63 -5.42
C ILE A 730 13.30 -29.09 -6.54
N ARG A 731 14.50 -29.57 -6.18
CA ARG A 731 15.46 -30.14 -7.15
C ARG A 731 14.88 -31.41 -7.79
N SER A 732 15.10 -31.56 -9.09
CA SER A 732 14.32 -32.39 -10.02
C SER A 732 14.38 -33.91 -9.85
N ASP A 733 15.24 -34.45 -8.99
CA ASP A 733 15.59 -35.88 -9.08
C ASP A 733 14.95 -36.75 -7.99
N ASP A 734 14.49 -36.19 -6.85
CA ASP A 734 13.89 -36.98 -5.75
C ASP A 734 12.35 -37.12 -5.82
N ALA A 735 11.65 -36.30 -6.60
CA ALA A 735 10.18 -36.32 -6.66
C ALA A 735 9.61 -37.53 -7.43
N ARG A 736 10.41 -38.19 -8.27
CA ARG A 736 9.95 -39.31 -9.11
C ARG A 736 9.84 -40.62 -8.33
N SER A 737 10.65 -40.82 -7.29
CA SER A 737 10.69 -42.09 -6.53
C SER A 737 9.59 -42.18 -5.45
N VAL A 738 9.16 -41.06 -4.88
CA VAL A 738 8.10 -41.05 -3.84
C VAL A 738 6.70 -41.04 -4.45
N ARG A 739 6.50 -40.38 -5.60
CA ARG A 739 5.24 -40.43 -6.36
C ARG A 739 4.94 -41.84 -6.91
N GLY A 740 5.97 -42.54 -7.39
CA GLY A 740 5.81 -43.88 -7.96
C GLY A 740 5.37 -44.94 -6.94
N CYS A 741 5.93 -44.94 -5.74
CA CYS A 741 5.60 -45.93 -4.70
C CYS A 741 4.18 -45.75 -4.10
N ALA A 742 3.72 -44.51 -3.94
CA ALA A 742 2.39 -44.24 -3.39
C ALA A 742 1.27 -44.55 -4.39
N GLN A 743 1.49 -44.28 -5.69
CA GLN A 743 0.49 -44.54 -6.73
C GLN A 743 0.35 -46.02 -7.09
N GLN A 744 1.45 -46.79 -7.07
CA GLN A 744 1.37 -48.22 -7.42
C GLN A 744 0.80 -49.10 -6.30
N SER A 745 0.94 -48.71 -5.03
CA SER A 745 0.48 -49.53 -3.90
C SER A 745 -1.01 -49.31 -3.60
N PHE A 746 -1.54 -48.09 -3.76
CA PHE A 746 -2.94 -47.78 -3.47
C PHE A 746 -3.89 -48.26 -4.59
N GLY A 747 -3.50 -48.10 -5.86
CA GLY A 747 -4.31 -48.54 -7.00
C GLY A 747 -4.42 -50.07 -7.12
N ARG A 748 -3.39 -50.83 -6.71
CA ARG A 748 -3.42 -52.30 -6.77
C ARG A 748 -4.18 -52.94 -5.61
N ALA A 749 -4.19 -52.32 -4.42
CA ALA A 749 -4.97 -52.83 -3.29
C ALA A 749 -6.48 -52.57 -3.43
N TRP A 750 -6.86 -51.44 -4.05
CA TRP A 750 -8.27 -51.07 -4.26
C TRP A 750 -8.96 -51.92 -5.34
N LEU A 751 -8.23 -52.32 -6.39
CA LEU A 751 -8.77 -53.08 -7.51
C LEU A 751 -8.75 -54.61 -7.32
N ALA A 752 -8.08 -55.12 -6.27
CA ALA A 752 -7.89 -56.57 -6.09
C ALA A 752 -8.69 -57.21 -4.95
N SER A 753 -9.46 -56.45 -4.17
CA SER A 753 -10.23 -57.00 -3.04
C SER A 753 -11.74 -57.02 -3.34
N PRO A 754 -12.39 -58.20 -3.38
CA PRO A 754 -13.82 -58.30 -3.69
C PRO A 754 -14.75 -57.81 -2.57
N GLU A 755 -14.23 -57.47 -1.38
CA GLU A 755 -15.03 -56.96 -0.26
C GLU A 755 -14.60 -55.55 0.21
N PRO A 756 -15.56 -54.57 0.26
CA PRO A 756 -15.32 -53.19 0.68
C PRO A 756 -14.80 -53.00 2.11
N ALA A 757 -15.12 -53.92 3.02
CA ALA A 757 -14.74 -53.83 4.43
C ALA A 757 -13.22 -53.91 4.63
N THR A 758 -12.52 -54.68 3.80
CA THR A 758 -11.06 -54.91 3.91
C THR A 758 -10.24 -53.74 3.34
N ALA A 759 -10.70 -53.14 2.24
CA ALA A 759 -10.08 -51.93 1.67
C ALA A 759 -10.22 -50.72 2.62
N LEU A 760 -11.37 -50.62 3.30
CA LEU A 760 -11.63 -49.58 4.30
C LEU A 760 -10.82 -49.79 5.60
N ALA A 761 -10.58 -51.05 6.01
CA ALA A 761 -9.73 -51.38 7.14
C ALA A 761 -8.24 -51.02 6.88
N CYS A 762 -7.72 -51.33 5.69
CA CYS A 762 -6.37 -50.92 5.28
C CYS A 762 -6.22 -49.39 5.20
N ALA A 763 -7.21 -48.69 4.65
CA ALA A 763 -7.19 -47.22 4.58
C ALA A 763 -7.21 -46.57 5.99
N ARG A 764 -7.97 -47.16 6.92
CA ARG A 764 -8.00 -46.73 8.33
C ARG A 764 -6.66 -46.98 9.04
N GLU A 765 -6.01 -48.11 8.82
CA GLU A 765 -4.68 -48.40 9.38
C GLU A 765 -3.60 -47.48 8.84
N VAL A 766 -3.59 -47.19 7.53
CA VAL A 766 -2.59 -46.28 6.91
C VAL A 766 -2.74 -44.85 7.44
N VAL A 767 -3.96 -44.37 7.67
CA VAL A 767 -4.23 -43.04 8.23
C VAL A 767 -3.90 -43.00 9.73
N ALA A 768 -4.25 -44.06 10.49
CA ALA A 768 -3.89 -44.18 11.89
C ALA A 768 -2.37 -44.25 12.10
N GLU A 769 -1.64 -44.94 11.21
CA GLU A 769 -0.19 -45.04 11.23
C GLU A 769 0.48 -43.71 10.85
N GLY A 770 -0.07 -42.98 9.88
CA GLY A 770 0.37 -41.61 9.54
C GLY A 770 0.21 -40.63 10.72
N ILE A 771 -0.89 -40.73 11.47
CA ILE A 771 -1.13 -39.94 12.68
C ILE A 771 -0.15 -40.35 13.79
N ARG A 772 0.09 -41.66 13.99
CA ARG A 772 1.03 -42.18 14.98
C ARG A 772 2.48 -41.74 14.71
N LEU A 773 2.94 -41.81 13.46
CA LEU A 773 4.28 -41.39 13.04
C LEU A 773 4.48 -39.87 13.10
N SER A 774 3.42 -39.08 12.90
CA SER A 774 3.44 -37.62 13.06
C SER A 774 3.56 -37.17 14.52
N GLY A 775 3.08 -38.01 15.46
CA GLY A 775 3.19 -37.78 16.90
C GLY A 775 4.52 -38.20 17.52
N SER A 776 5.27 -39.11 16.87
CA SER A 776 6.54 -39.65 17.38
C SER A 776 7.80 -39.05 16.76
N TRP A 777 7.68 -38.03 15.90
CA TRP A 777 8.84 -37.42 15.24
C TRP A 777 9.61 -36.51 16.21
N GLN A 778 10.78 -36.95 16.68
CA GLN A 778 11.80 -36.08 17.27
C GLN A 778 12.91 -35.82 16.23
N PRO A 779 13.24 -34.55 15.91
CA PRO A 779 14.33 -34.25 14.99
C PRO A 779 15.70 -34.51 15.66
N PRO A 780 16.73 -34.91 14.90
CA PRO A 780 18.09 -35.06 15.43
C PRO A 780 18.69 -33.69 15.79
N PRO A 781 19.65 -33.62 16.73
CA PRO A 781 20.18 -32.36 17.22
C PRO A 781 21.22 -31.79 16.25
N GLN A 782 20.84 -30.87 15.37
CA GLN A 782 21.80 -30.01 14.66
C GLN A 782 21.35 -28.55 14.53
N ALA A 783 22.27 -27.69 14.97
CA ALA A 783 22.47 -26.25 14.78
C ALA A 783 21.25 -25.30 14.75
N GLU A 784 21.16 -24.49 15.81
CA GLU A 784 20.24 -23.37 16.01
C GLU A 784 20.12 -22.47 14.77
N GLY A 785 18.90 -22.31 14.23
CA GLY A 785 18.66 -21.21 13.30
C GLY A 785 17.48 -21.27 12.33
N GLN A 786 16.58 -22.27 12.34
CA GLN A 786 15.34 -22.18 11.54
C GLN A 786 14.16 -22.86 12.26
N ARG A 787 13.07 -22.11 12.47
CA ARG A 787 11.79 -22.66 12.95
C ARG A 787 10.87 -22.91 11.76
N ASN A 788 10.49 -24.18 11.56
CA ASN A 788 9.51 -24.61 10.56
C ASN A 788 8.08 -24.28 11.03
N GLY A 789 7.37 -23.40 10.30
CA GLY A 789 5.98 -23.02 10.53
C GLY A 789 4.93 -23.98 9.94
N PHE A 790 5.36 -25.09 9.33
CA PHE A 790 4.47 -26.00 8.59
C PHE A 790 3.64 -26.92 9.49
N GLY A 791 4.25 -27.53 10.52
CA GLY A 791 3.56 -28.46 11.42
C GLY A 791 2.49 -27.79 12.29
N GLU A 792 2.71 -26.54 12.69
CA GLU A 792 1.74 -25.75 13.47
C GLU A 792 0.57 -25.24 12.62
N ALA A 793 0.76 -25.03 11.31
CA ALA A 793 -0.30 -24.58 10.42
C ALA A 793 -1.22 -25.73 9.99
N LEU A 794 -0.66 -26.91 9.70
CA LEU A 794 -1.41 -28.08 9.25
C LEU A 794 -2.29 -28.66 10.37
N THR A 795 -1.77 -28.75 11.60
CA THR A 795 -2.53 -29.21 12.78
C THR A 795 -3.69 -28.26 13.09
N ARG A 796 -3.51 -26.96 12.87
CA ARG A 796 -4.54 -25.92 13.12
C ARG A 796 -5.63 -25.90 12.05
N HIS A 797 -5.31 -26.35 10.83
CA HIS A 797 -6.27 -26.42 9.72
C HIS A 797 -7.10 -27.71 9.74
N ILE A 798 -6.49 -28.84 10.07
CA ILE A 798 -7.19 -30.14 10.17
C ILE A 798 -8.03 -30.21 11.46
N GLY A 799 -7.53 -29.65 12.58
CA GLY A 799 -8.28 -29.59 13.84
C GLY A 799 -9.51 -28.67 13.84
N ALA A 800 -9.72 -27.88 12.78
CA ALA A 800 -10.83 -26.94 12.66
C ALA A 800 -12.09 -27.54 11.99
N TYR A 801 -12.02 -28.74 11.41
CA TYR A 801 -13.18 -29.42 10.85
C TYR A 801 -13.74 -30.45 11.83
N GLN A 802 -15.01 -30.27 12.21
CA GLN A 802 -15.71 -31.16 13.15
C GLN A 802 -15.87 -32.57 12.56
N PRO A 803 -15.68 -33.66 13.36
CA PRO A 803 -15.84 -35.06 12.93
C PRO A 803 -17.18 -35.35 12.23
N THR A 804 -18.23 -34.60 12.57
CA THR A 804 -19.58 -34.70 12.03
C THR A 804 -19.71 -34.39 10.53
N PHE A 805 -18.79 -33.62 9.94
CA PHE A 805 -18.81 -33.35 8.50
C PHE A 805 -18.36 -34.56 7.68
N ILE A 806 -17.32 -35.25 8.16
CA ILE A 806 -16.74 -36.42 7.49
C ILE A 806 -17.73 -37.59 7.56
N GLU A 807 -18.35 -37.82 8.72
CA GLU A 807 -19.37 -38.87 8.89
C GLU A 807 -20.59 -38.66 7.99
N ARG A 808 -21.03 -37.40 7.80
CA ARG A 808 -22.15 -37.08 6.90
C ARG A 808 -21.80 -37.28 5.43
N ALA A 809 -20.57 -36.97 5.04
CA ALA A 809 -20.10 -37.21 3.66
C ALA A 809 -20.07 -38.71 3.34
N PHE A 810 -19.57 -39.54 4.27
CA PHE A 810 -19.58 -41.00 4.10
C PHE A 810 -20.99 -41.58 4.02
N ALA A 811 -21.91 -41.14 4.89
CA ALA A 811 -23.31 -41.57 4.85
C ALA A 811 -24.03 -41.19 3.55
N ALA A 812 -23.70 -40.05 2.94
CA ALA A 812 -24.24 -39.64 1.64
C ALA A 812 -23.71 -40.52 0.50
N VAL A 813 -22.42 -40.84 0.51
CA VAL A 813 -21.80 -41.75 -0.48
C VAL A 813 -22.42 -43.15 -0.40
N GLU A 814 -22.66 -43.67 0.80
CA GLU A 814 -23.32 -44.97 0.99
C GLU A 814 -24.74 -45.02 0.39
N ARG A 815 -25.50 -43.92 0.47
CA ARG A 815 -26.85 -43.83 -0.11
C ARG A 815 -26.88 -43.64 -1.63
N ILE A 816 -25.90 -42.92 -2.19
CA ILE A 816 -25.89 -42.57 -3.62
C ILE A 816 -25.34 -43.71 -4.49
N THR A 817 -24.37 -44.47 -3.96
CA THR A 817 -23.67 -45.53 -4.71
C THR A 817 -24.60 -46.58 -5.35
N PRO A 818 -25.65 -47.10 -4.67
CA PRO A 818 -26.57 -48.05 -5.30
C PRO A 818 -27.34 -47.47 -6.48
N ARG A 819 -27.71 -46.17 -6.44
CA ARG A 819 -28.50 -45.51 -7.50
C ARG A 819 -27.67 -45.31 -8.76
N VAL A 820 -26.40 -44.93 -8.60
CA VAL A 820 -25.43 -44.81 -9.71
C VAL A 820 -25.25 -46.17 -10.37
N ARG A 821 -25.03 -47.23 -9.58
CA ARG A 821 -24.86 -48.59 -10.11
C ARG A 821 -26.08 -49.06 -10.91
N SER A 822 -27.27 -48.90 -10.36
CA SER A 822 -28.51 -49.28 -11.06
C SER A 822 -28.70 -48.52 -12.38
N ALA A 823 -28.33 -47.24 -12.43
CA ALA A 823 -28.41 -46.46 -13.66
C ALA A 823 -27.41 -46.94 -14.73
N MET A 824 -26.18 -47.26 -14.33
CA MET A 824 -25.18 -47.84 -15.23
C MET A 824 -25.63 -49.22 -15.75
N GLU A 825 -26.14 -50.09 -14.87
CA GLU A 825 -26.62 -51.43 -15.24
C GLU A 825 -27.84 -51.37 -16.17
N ALA A 826 -28.78 -50.45 -15.90
CA ALA A 826 -29.94 -50.23 -16.78
C ALA A 826 -29.52 -49.71 -18.16
N ALA A 827 -28.54 -48.80 -18.23
CA ALA A 827 -28.01 -48.32 -19.50
C ALA A 827 -27.32 -49.44 -20.30
N ARG A 828 -26.52 -50.29 -19.65
CA ARG A 828 -25.93 -51.47 -20.29
C ARG A 828 -26.98 -52.46 -20.79
N ALA A 829 -28.03 -52.70 -20.01
CA ALA A 829 -29.13 -53.57 -20.41
C ALA A 829 -29.91 -53.03 -21.64
N GLN A 830 -29.88 -51.72 -21.86
CA GLN A 830 -30.46 -51.05 -23.02
C GLN A 830 -29.49 -50.97 -24.21
N GLY A 831 -28.33 -51.65 -24.13
CA GLY A 831 -27.34 -51.71 -25.20
C GLY A 831 -26.37 -50.54 -25.25
N ALA A 832 -26.30 -49.71 -24.20
CA ALA A 832 -25.26 -48.69 -24.10
C ALA A 832 -23.88 -49.35 -23.97
N ASP A 833 -22.89 -48.79 -24.67
CA ASP A 833 -21.50 -49.13 -24.44
C ASP A 833 -21.02 -48.61 -23.07
N GLU A 834 -19.79 -48.95 -22.69
CA GLU A 834 -19.29 -48.64 -21.35
C GLU A 834 -19.29 -47.13 -21.06
N ARG A 835 -19.04 -46.30 -22.08
CA ARG A 835 -19.06 -44.85 -21.98
C ARG A 835 -20.48 -44.32 -21.78
N GLY A 836 -21.46 -44.88 -22.49
CA GLY A 836 -22.87 -44.55 -22.30
C GLY A 836 -23.41 -44.99 -20.93
N ALA A 837 -22.93 -46.11 -20.40
CA ALA A 837 -23.24 -46.56 -19.05
C ALA A 837 -22.64 -45.62 -17.99
N GLU A 838 -21.37 -45.23 -18.13
CA GLU A 838 -20.69 -44.26 -17.27
C GLU A 838 -21.41 -42.91 -17.24
N GLU A 839 -21.82 -42.39 -18.41
CA GLU A 839 -22.59 -41.14 -18.49
C GLU A 839 -23.93 -41.24 -17.76
N ALA A 840 -24.65 -42.37 -17.89
CA ALA A 840 -25.89 -42.60 -17.16
C ALA A 840 -25.68 -42.68 -15.63
N GLY A 841 -24.59 -43.34 -15.20
CA GLY A 841 -24.18 -43.36 -13.80
C GLY A 841 -23.85 -41.97 -13.26
N PHE A 842 -23.13 -41.17 -14.05
CA PHE A 842 -22.76 -39.80 -13.71
C PHE A 842 -23.99 -38.91 -13.54
N GLN A 843 -24.94 -38.98 -14.47
CA GLN A 843 -26.20 -38.23 -14.38
C GLN A 843 -27.04 -38.65 -13.17
N ALA A 844 -27.10 -39.95 -12.86
CA ALA A 844 -27.76 -40.44 -11.66
C ALA A 844 -27.07 -39.98 -10.37
N CYS A 845 -25.74 -39.90 -10.37
CA CYS A 845 -24.96 -39.38 -9.24
C CYS A 845 -25.26 -37.89 -9.01
N ALA A 846 -25.22 -37.09 -10.08
CA ALA A 846 -25.52 -35.67 -10.03
C ALA A 846 -26.96 -35.40 -9.55
N ALA A 847 -27.93 -36.14 -10.05
CA ALA A 847 -29.32 -36.03 -9.61
C ALA A 847 -29.50 -36.41 -8.13
N ALA A 848 -28.89 -37.52 -7.68
CA ALA A 848 -28.98 -37.96 -6.30
C ALA A 848 -28.27 -37.01 -5.32
N LEU A 849 -27.12 -36.45 -5.72
CA LEU A 849 -26.44 -35.39 -4.97
C LEU A 849 -27.27 -34.11 -4.88
N HIS A 850 -28.08 -33.82 -5.90
CA HIS A 850 -28.97 -32.67 -5.90
C HIS A 850 -30.19 -32.88 -4.99
N GLU A 851 -30.72 -34.10 -4.93
CA GLU A 851 -31.79 -34.50 -4.01
C GLU A 851 -31.33 -34.53 -2.54
N GLU A 852 -30.09 -34.95 -2.27
CA GLU A 852 -29.49 -34.98 -0.92
C GLU A 852 -28.99 -33.60 -0.45
N ALA A 853 -28.94 -32.60 -1.35
CA ALA A 853 -28.58 -31.24 -0.99
C ALA A 853 -29.74 -30.56 -0.25
N ASP A 854 -29.73 -30.63 1.09
CA ASP A 854 -30.45 -29.68 1.94
C ASP A 854 -30.18 -28.26 1.42
N PRO A 855 -31.18 -27.37 1.26
CA PRO A 855 -30.97 -26.00 0.79
C PRO A 855 -29.97 -25.17 1.61
N ARG A 856 -29.42 -25.69 2.73
CA ARG A 856 -28.31 -25.11 3.49
C ARG A 856 -26.92 -25.73 3.23
N GLY A 857 -26.79 -26.66 2.28
CA GLY A 857 -25.62 -27.54 2.13
C GLY A 857 -24.96 -27.58 0.75
N VAL A 858 -24.76 -26.44 0.07
CA VAL A 858 -24.25 -26.36 -1.32
C VAL A 858 -22.76 -26.78 -1.49
N ARG A 859 -22.01 -27.08 -0.41
CA ARG A 859 -20.57 -27.39 -0.50
C ARG A 859 -20.21 -28.85 -0.78
N LEU A 860 -21.11 -29.81 -0.58
CA LEU A 860 -20.80 -31.23 -0.82
C LEU A 860 -20.76 -31.56 -2.33
N THR A 861 -21.61 -30.90 -3.11
CA THR A 861 -21.82 -31.17 -4.55
C THR A 861 -20.61 -30.75 -5.40
N ILE A 862 -19.93 -29.65 -5.05
CA ILE A 862 -18.86 -29.06 -5.88
C ILE A 862 -17.53 -29.84 -5.76
N VAL A 863 -17.23 -30.41 -4.58
CA VAL A 863 -15.97 -31.14 -4.36
C VAL A 863 -16.01 -32.54 -4.97
N LEU A 864 -17.18 -33.20 -4.95
CA LEU A 864 -17.36 -34.53 -5.55
C LEU A 864 -17.50 -34.47 -7.07
N ASP A 865 -18.18 -33.45 -7.64
CA ASP A 865 -18.29 -33.26 -9.09
C ASP A 865 -16.92 -33.01 -9.76
N ALA A 866 -16.00 -32.31 -9.09
CA ALA A 866 -14.64 -32.06 -9.59
C ALA A 866 -13.68 -33.27 -9.47
N GLN A 867 -13.97 -34.21 -8.57
CA GLN A 867 -13.19 -35.44 -8.38
C GLN A 867 -13.70 -36.60 -9.23
N LEU A 868 -15.00 -36.68 -9.51
CA LEU A 868 -15.59 -37.73 -10.37
C LEU A 868 -15.40 -37.45 -11.87
N ARG A 869 -15.18 -36.19 -12.26
CA ARG A 869 -14.84 -35.81 -13.65
C ARG A 869 -13.35 -35.97 -13.99
N ARG A 870 -12.50 -36.27 -13.01
CA ARG A 870 -11.07 -36.58 -13.17
C ARG A 870 -10.85 -38.07 -13.03
#